data_AF-A0A941U0B4-F1
#
_entry.id   AF-A0A941U0B4-F1
#
_cell.length_a   1.000
_cell.length_b   1.000
_cell.length_c   1.000
_cell.angle_alpha   90.00
_cell.angle_beta   90.00
_cell.angle_gamma   90.00
#
_symmetry.space_group_name_H-M   'P 1'
#
loop_
_entity.id
_entity.type
_entity.pdbx_description
1 polymer ?
#
loop_
_entity_poly.entity_id
_entity_poly.type
_entity_poly.pdbx_seq_one_letter_code
_entity_poly.pdbx_strand_id
1 'polypeptide(L)'
;MTKAGTAAARTTALSASVAKAYTTRVERALEHYRRRVAAAGEGFAADLMHPGALAAAWQDAGRWLVDSAQRSVLFADALRRRGNQFVEHTRAGLPPVLHFDWEMVLDGRTLERAVNYALVRIVPPPGTQVDAQRRPYVIIDPRAGHGPGIGGFKDDSQVGVALRAGHPVYFVIFYPEPVPGQTLLDVTAAEARFVQHVRRLHPDAPKPAIVGNCQGGWAAMMLAAAHPDDTGPIVINGAPMSYWGGSWTDGPSDNPMRYAGGLLGGTWLASLSSDLGGGLFDGAWLVQNFENLNPANTFWDKYVKLYREVDTEVPRFLEFERWWGGFYLMNREEIEWITRNLFVGNKLWQGGTAAGAGKFFDLREIRAPIVLFASMGDNITPPQQAFNWAADVYGSTDEIKARGQVIVGLLHENAGHLGIFVSGAVAKKEHAQIVSVLESIEALPPGLYGMQIREQPGEGGEPAYEVAFVEKQLEEVAARLNRLERRDEAAFEAVAQVSEFNQKAYEMFARPWVQALSGDALGEWQRQWHPLRAERWLLSDLNPWLAWLAPAAEAVRAQRQALAADTLPRQTERAASEVVSATLDLYRALRDAASEAMFFETFGTMFAVTMADARHAEQQRSAAEIEAEDDERLRRLLAAAGQGGYAAAAVRAGALLARPGEPMPLERLELREELRRDYAGLLPALEPADWRRLRGEQELLCRHDAEQAIATLPALLADPADRERFLALADRLLTDARVLGSRPTPAQRAMVQRLRTLLGAPAPSRRAPAKKAAAGGTARRTALRVVER
;
A
#
# COMPACT_ATOMS: atom_id res chain seq x y z
N MET A 1 40.76 9.91 21.78
CA MET A 1 40.62 10.40 20.40
C MET A 1 39.95 11.77 20.45
N THR A 2 40.44 12.76 19.69
CA THR A 2 39.77 14.07 19.55
C THR A 2 38.48 13.91 18.74
N LYS A 3 37.49 14.80 18.92
CA LYS A 3 36.25 14.81 18.10
C LYS A 3 36.56 14.78 16.59
N ALA A 4 37.56 15.54 16.16
CA ALA A 4 38.05 15.54 14.79
C ALA A 4 38.64 14.18 14.34
N GLY A 5 39.38 13.49 15.21
CA GLY A 5 39.89 12.15 14.94
C GLY A 5 38.79 11.09 14.80
N THR A 6 37.73 11.18 15.61
CA THR A 6 36.56 10.29 15.52
C THR A 6 35.75 10.55 14.24
N ALA A 7 35.53 11.81 13.86
CA ALA A 7 34.84 12.17 12.62
C ALA A 7 35.62 11.73 11.37
N ALA A 8 36.95 11.91 11.36
CA ALA A 8 37.81 11.45 10.28
C ALA A 8 37.76 9.92 10.13
N ALA A 9 37.84 9.18 11.24
CA ALA A 9 37.74 7.71 11.22
C ALA A 9 36.38 7.22 10.69
N ARG A 10 35.27 7.85 11.10
CA ARG A 10 33.92 7.53 10.59
C ARG A 10 33.81 7.79 9.09
N THR A 11 34.35 8.90 8.62
CA THR A 11 34.33 9.27 7.20
C THR A 11 35.12 8.28 6.35
N THR A 12 36.34 7.93 6.77
CA THR A 12 37.15 6.91 6.07
C THR A 12 36.47 5.54 6.03
N ALA A 13 35.84 5.12 7.14
CA ALA A 13 35.10 3.87 7.19
C ALA A 13 33.87 3.89 6.26
N LEU A 14 33.13 5.01 6.24
CA LEU A 14 31.99 5.21 5.35
C LEU A 14 32.43 5.13 3.88
N SER A 15 33.44 5.88 3.45
CA SER A 15 33.89 5.87 2.05
C SER A 15 34.39 4.48 1.63
N ALA A 16 35.04 3.72 2.53
CA ALA A 16 35.42 2.34 2.26
C ALA A 16 34.19 1.42 2.06
N SER A 17 33.15 1.59 2.89
CA SER A 17 31.89 0.86 2.76
C SER A 17 31.15 1.22 1.46
N VAL A 18 31.09 2.51 1.11
CA VAL A 18 30.46 2.99 -0.13
C VAL A 18 31.20 2.45 -1.36
N ALA A 19 32.53 2.53 -1.39
CA ALA A 19 33.35 1.99 -2.48
C ALA A 19 33.17 0.48 -2.66
N LYS A 20 33.06 -0.27 -1.55
CA LYS A 20 32.77 -1.71 -1.58
C LYS A 20 31.37 -1.99 -2.14
N ALA A 21 30.35 -1.29 -1.64
CA ALA A 21 28.97 -1.46 -2.10
C ALA A 21 28.83 -1.14 -3.61
N TYR A 22 29.42 -0.02 -4.04
CA TYR A 22 29.46 0.38 -5.45
C TYR A 22 30.12 -0.69 -6.33
N THR A 23 31.31 -1.17 -5.97
CA THR A 23 32.01 -2.23 -6.71
C THR A 23 31.17 -3.50 -6.81
N THR A 24 30.60 -3.97 -5.69
CA THR A 24 29.74 -5.16 -5.67
C THR A 24 28.51 -5.00 -6.56
N ARG A 25 27.87 -3.82 -6.58
CA ARG A 25 26.71 -3.55 -7.44
C ARG A 25 27.09 -3.53 -8.92
N VAL A 26 28.20 -2.89 -9.27
CA VAL A 26 28.72 -2.87 -10.66
C VAL A 26 29.03 -4.30 -11.14
N GLU A 27 29.71 -5.11 -10.32
CA GLU A 27 30.01 -6.51 -10.64
C GLU A 27 28.74 -7.33 -10.90
N ARG A 28 27.75 -7.23 -10.00
CA ARG A 28 26.45 -7.91 -10.15
C ARG A 28 25.69 -7.44 -11.40
N ALA A 29 25.70 -6.14 -11.69
CA ALA A 29 25.06 -5.58 -12.88
C ALA A 29 25.69 -6.13 -14.17
N LEU A 30 27.02 -6.18 -14.23
CA LEU A 30 27.76 -6.76 -15.35
C LEU A 30 27.53 -8.27 -15.48
N GLU A 31 27.46 -9.00 -14.37
CA GLU A 31 27.13 -10.42 -14.37
C GLU A 31 25.72 -10.68 -14.92
N HIS A 32 24.73 -9.92 -14.44
CA HIS A 32 23.35 -10.02 -14.90
C HIS A 32 23.21 -9.70 -16.39
N TYR A 33 23.88 -8.64 -16.85
CA TYR A 33 23.95 -8.29 -18.27
C TYR A 33 24.55 -9.43 -19.10
N ARG A 34 25.72 -9.95 -18.71
CA ARG A 34 26.38 -11.06 -19.43
C ARG A 34 25.48 -12.29 -19.49
N ARG A 35 24.78 -12.61 -18.39
CA ARG A 35 23.84 -13.73 -18.33
C ARG A 35 22.67 -13.56 -19.29
N ARG A 36 22.04 -12.38 -19.33
CA ARG A 36 20.93 -12.09 -20.27
C ARG A 36 21.39 -12.11 -21.72
N VAL A 37 22.55 -11.52 -22.03
CA VAL A 37 23.10 -11.53 -23.40
C VAL A 37 23.49 -12.94 -23.84
N ALA A 38 24.09 -13.75 -22.96
CA ALA A 38 24.39 -15.16 -23.25
C ALA A 38 23.11 -15.95 -23.52
N ALA A 39 22.10 -15.83 -22.64
CA ALA A 39 20.81 -16.49 -22.82
C ALA A 39 20.07 -16.04 -24.10
N ALA A 40 20.24 -14.79 -24.53
CA ALA A 40 19.70 -14.30 -25.81
C ALA A 40 20.39 -14.93 -27.02
N GLY A 41 21.67 -15.33 -26.89
CA GLY A 41 22.44 -16.00 -27.94
C GLY A 41 22.31 -17.53 -27.95
N GLU A 42 21.83 -18.13 -26.85
CA GLU A 42 21.55 -19.56 -26.75
C GLU A 42 20.35 -19.93 -27.62
N GLY A 43 20.59 -20.73 -28.67
CA GLY A 43 19.59 -21.13 -29.69
C GLY A 43 19.98 -20.69 -31.11
N PHE A 44 20.55 -19.49 -31.26
CA PHE A 44 20.97 -18.95 -32.55
C PHE A 44 22.06 -19.79 -33.24
N ALA A 45 23.03 -20.28 -32.46
CA ALA A 45 24.10 -21.13 -32.96
C ALA A 45 23.64 -22.55 -33.32
N ALA A 46 22.56 -23.06 -32.71
CA ALA A 46 22.02 -24.39 -32.99
C ALA A 46 21.17 -24.39 -34.27
N ASP A 47 20.35 -23.35 -34.47
CA ASP A 47 19.47 -23.23 -35.64
C ASP A 47 20.23 -22.96 -36.95
N LEU A 48 21.36 -22.26 -36.90
CA LEU A 48 22.24 -22.03 -38.06
C LEU A 48 23.01 -23.26 -38.53
N MET A 49 23.09 -24.32 -37.71
CA MET A 49 23.85 -25.54 -38.01
C MET A 49 22.99 -26.63 -38.70
N HIS A 50 21.71 -26.35 -38.98
CA HIS A 50 20.82 -27.30 -39.66
C HIS A 50 21.04 -27.32 -41.19
N PRO A 51 21.10 -28.50 -41.84
CA PRO A 51 21.20 -28.58 -43.31
C PRO A 51 19.96 -27.97 -43.97
N GLY A 52 20.14 -26.98 -44.84
CA GLY A 52 19.05 -26.24 -45.50
C GLY A 52 18.60 -24.96 -44.77
N ALA A 53 19.14 -24.68 -43.57
CA ALA A 53 18.80 -23.50 -42.78
C ALA A 53 19.05 -22.18 -43.52
N LEU A 54 20.12 -22.08 -44.32
CA LEU A 54 20.42 -20.87 -45.09
C LEU A 54 19.39 -20.56 -46.18
N ALA A 55 18.86 -21.59 -46.86
CA ALA A 55 17.85 -21.41 -47.89
C ALA A 55 16.47 -21.06 -47.30
N ALA A 56 16.09 -21.72 -46.20
CA ALA A 56 14.90 -21.39 -45.43
C ALA A 56 15.00 -19.97 -44.85
N ALA A 57 16.15 -19.59 -44.28
CA ALA A 57 16.41 -18.26 -43.76
C ALA A 57 16.32 -17.18 -44.85
N TRP A 58 16.75 -17.46 -46.08
CA TRP A 58 16.64 -16.51 -47.20
C TRP A 58 15.19 -16.28 -47.65
N GLN A 59 14.39 -17.35 -47.69
CA GLN A 59 12.96 -17.24 -48.00
C GLN A 59 12.17 -16.55 -46.87
N ASP A 60 12.51 -16.88 -45.63
CA ASP A 60 11.89 -16.27 -44.45
C ASP A 60 12.34 -14.82 -44.26
N ALA A 61 13.53 -14.42 -44.73
CA ALA A 61 13.96 -13.02 -44.72
C ALA A 61 13.06 -12.12 -45.57
N GLY A 62 12.64 -12.59 -46.76
CA GLY A 62 11.69 -11.86 -47.61
C GLY A 62 10.31 -11.72 -46.94
N ARG A 63 9.81 -12.80 -46.35
CA ARG A 63 8.53 -12.77 -45.60
C ARG A 63 8.63 -11.92 -44.34
N TRP A 64 9.76 -11.96 -43.65
CA TRP A 64 10.04 -11.14 -42.48
C TRP A 64 10.07 -9.66 -42.84
N LEU A 65 10.65 -9.27 -43.98
CA LEU A 65 10.62 -7.88 -44.45
C LEU A 65 9.19 -7.38 -44.65
N VAL A 66 8.34 -8.20 -45.26
CA VAL A 66 6.90 -7.88 -45.43
C VAL A 66 6.21 -7.78 -44.06
N ASP A 67 6.37 -8.79 -43.20
CA ASP A 67 5.81 -8.82 -41.84
C ASP A 67 6.26 -7.60 -41.01
N SER A 68 7.55 -7.28 -41.04
CA SER A 68 8.17 -6.17 -40.33
C SER A 68 7.66 -4.81 -40.82
N ALA A 69 7.55 -4.63 -42.15
CA ALA A 69 6.96 -3.42 -42.73
C ALA A 69 5.48 -3.25 -42.32
N GLN A 70 4.71 -4.33 -42.36
CA GLN A 70 3.31 -4.33 -41.94
C GLN A 70 3.18 -4.01 -40.43
N ARG A 71 3.96 -4.67 -39.57
CA ARG A 71 3.97 -4.39 -38.12
C ARG A 71 4.39 -2.95 -37.83
N SER A 72 5.31 -2.38 -38.61
CA SER A 72 5.74 -0.99 -38.45
C SER A 72 4.62 0.00 -38.74
N VAL A 73 3.84 -0.22 -39.80
CA VAL A 73 2.65 0.59 -40.10
C VAL A 73 1.60 0.47 -38.99
N LEU A 74 1.30 -0.76 -38.54
CA LEU A 74 0.32 -0.99 -37.48
C LEU A 74 0.77 -0.41 -36.13
N PHE A 75 2.06 -0.49 -35.82
CA PHE A 75 2.66 0.10 -34.63
C PHE A 75 2.58 1.64 -34.67
N ALA A 76 2.94 2.25 -35.80
CA ALA A 76 2.81 3.70 -35.98
C ALA A 76 1.34 4.16 -35.87
N ASP A 77 0.40 3.39 -36.42
CA ASP A 77 -1.03 3.64 -36.25
C ASP A 77 -1.49 3.47 -34.79
N ALA A 78 -0.96 2.50 -34.04
CA ALA A 78 -1.24 2.35 -32.62
C ALA A 78 -0.75 3.56 -31.80
N LEU A 79 0.44 4.10 -32.09
CA LEU A 79 0.93 5.33 -31.47
C LEU A 79 0.09 6.56 -31.86
N ARG A 80 -0.34 6.64 -33.13
CA ARG A 80 -1.27 7.68 -33.60
C ARG A 80 -2.59 7.65 -32.85
N ARG A 81 -3.17 6.44 -32.70
CA ARG A 81 -4.41 6.21 -31.95
C ARG A 81 -4.27 6.57 -30.48
N ARG A 82 -3.13 6.27 -29.86
CA ARG A 82 -2.80 6.73 -28.49
C ARG A 82 -2.85 8.26 -28.41
N GLY A 83 -2.25 8.95 -29.37
CA GLY A 83 -2.28 10.41 -29.41
C GLY A 83 -3.68 10.98 -29.59
N ASN A 84 -4.47 10.41 -30.48
CA ASN A 84 -5.89 10.77 -30.65
C ASN A 84 -6.68 10.58 -29.36
N GLN A 85 -6.52 9.44 -28.71
CA GLN A 85 -7.17 9.14 -27.44
C GLN A 85 -6.78 10.14 -26.36
N PHE A 86 -5.51 10.54 -26.28
CA PHE A 86 -5.06 11.61 -25.38
C PHE A 86 -5.72 12.96 -25.69
N VAL A 87 -5.78 13.36 -26.96
CA VAL A 87 -6.42 14.62 -27.41
C VAL A 87 -7.91 14.61 -27.10
N GLU A 88 -8.62 13.52 -27.40
CA GLU A 88 -10.04 13.33 -27.12
C GLU A 88 -10.31 13.37 -25.61
N HIS A 89 -9.50 12.65 -24.83
CA HIS A 89 -9.63 12.62 -23.38
C HIS A 89 -9.40 13.99 -22.75
N THR A 90 -8.40 14.74 -23.23
CA THR A 90 -8.12 16.11 -22.80
C THR A 90 -9.28 17.05 -23.14
N ARG A 91 -9.83 16.96 -24.36
CA ARG A 91 -11.00 17.75 -24.79
C ARG A 91 -12.26 17.44 -23.98
N ALA A 92 -12.41 16.20 -23.52
CA ALA A 92 -13.51 15.78 -22.64
C ALA A 92 -13.34 16.26 -21.18
N GLY A 93 -12.27 16.98 -20.85
CA GLY A 93 -11.98 17.45 -19.48
C GLY A 93 -11.34 16.39 -18.59
N LEU A 94 -10.67 15.38 -19.17
CA LEU A 94 -9.99 14.27 -18.48
C LEU A 94 -10.90 13.57 -17.45
N PRO A 95 -12.07 13.04 -17.83
CA PRO A 95 -12.95 12.36 -16.89
C PRO A 95 -12.27 11.17 -16.20
N PRO A 96 -12.69 10.77 -14.98
CA PRO A 96 -12.15 9.58 -14.31
C PRO A 96 -12.21 8.33 -15.19
N VAL A 97 -11.17 7.50 -15.13
CA VAL A 97 -11.07 6.27 -15.95
C VAL A 97 -11.70 5.06 -15.27
N LEU A 98 -12.84 5.25 -14.61
CA LEU A 98 -13.59 4.17 -13.98
C LEU A 98 -14.27 3.29 -15.03
N HIS A 99 -14.19 1.98 -14.87
CA HIS A 99 -14.93 1.00 -15.69
C HIS A 99 -16.43 1.00 -15.37
N PHE A 100 -16.78 1.33 -14.13
CA PHE A 100 -18.13 1.31 -13.61
C PHE A 100 -18.83 2.65 -13.79
N ASP A 101 -20.14 2.61 -14.04
CA ASP A 101 -21.00 3.79 -13.95
C ASP A 101 -21.02 4.33 -12.52
N TRP A 102 -21.19 5.64 -12.37
CA TRP A 102 -21.17 6.30 -11.08
C TRP A 102 -22.10 7.51 -11.03
N GLU A 103 -22.52 7.84 -9.82
CA GLU A 103 -23.37 9.00 -9.53
C GLU A 103 -22.65 9.94 -8.58
N MET A 104 -22.69 11.24 -8.88
CA MET A 104 -22.13 12.27 -8.00
C MET A 104 -22.91 12.36 -6.70
N VAL A 105 -22.24 12.22 -5.56
CA VAL A 105 -22.85 12.29 -4.23
C VAL A 105 -22.56 13.63 -3.57
N LEU A 106 -21.31 14.06 -3.61
CA LEU A 106 -20.87 15.30 -2.97
C LEU A 106 -19.69 15.92 -3.73
N ASP A 107 -19.86 17.13 -4.22
CA ASP A 107 -18.81 17.88 -4.92
C ASP A 107 -18.07 18.79 -3.94
N GLY A 108 -16.77 18.53 -3.74
CA GLY A 108 -15.91 19.28 -2.83
C GLY A 108 -15.76 20.76 -3.21
N ARG A 109 -16.03 21.13 -4.47
CA ARG A 109 -16.00 22.53 -4.92
C ARG A 109 -17.15 23.36 -4.35
N THR A 110 -18.18 22.71 -3.82
CA THR A 110 -19.35 23.34 -3.19
C THR A 110 -19.22 23.49 -1.67
N LEU A 111 -18.14 22.96 -1.07
CA LEU A 111 -17.86 23.10 0.36
C LEU A 111 -17.37 24.52 0.68
N GLU A 112 -17.50 24.92 1.95
CA GLU A 112 -17.03 26.22 2.44
C GLU A 112 -15.52 26.44 2.15
N ARG A 113 -14.73 25.38 2.36
CA ARG A 113 -13.36 25.28 1.85
C ARG A 113 -13.40 24.38 0.61
N ALA A 114 -13.49 25.03 -0.54
CA ALA A 114 -13.62 24.35 -1.83
C ALA A 114 -12.34 23.60 -2.19
N VAL A 115 -12.48 22.37 -2.66
CA VAL A 115 -11.38 21.54 -3.19
C VAL A 115 -11.81 20.88 -4.50
N ASN A 116 -10.86 20.53 -5.36
CA ASN A 116 -11.11 19.85 -6.63
C ASN A 116 -11.41 18.35 -6.50
N TYR A 117 -11.91 17.91 -5.34
CA TYR A 117 -12.25 16.51 -5.07
C TYR A 117 -13.76 16.33 -5.03
N ALA A 118 -14.23 15.13 -5.32
CA ALA A 118 -15.63 14.79 -5.21
C ALA A 118 -15.82 13.32 -4.78
N LEU A 119 -16.91 13.06 -4.08
CA LEU A 119 -17.36 11.73 -3.72
C LEU A 119 -18.39 11.25 -4.74
N VAL A 120 -18.14 10.10 -5.34
CA VAL A 120 -19.10 9.42 -6.21
C VAL A 120 -19.51 8.07 -5.62
N ARG A 121 -20.75 7.65 -5.90
CA ARG A 121 -21.25 6.31 -5.60
C ARG A 121 -21.14 5.47 -6.86
N ILE A 122 -20.57 4.28 -6.77
CA ILE A 122 -20.52 3.34 -7.89
C ILE A 122 -21.88 2.68 -8.08
N VAL A 123 -22.38 2.69 -9.30
CA VAL A 123 -23.62 1.99 -9.68
C VAL A 123 -23.28 0.52 -9.89
N PRO A 124 -23.92 -0.41 -9.15
CA PRO A 124 -23.66 -1.84 -9.32
C PRO A 124 -24.01 -2.30 -10.74
N PRO A 125 -23.14 -3.06 -11.42
CA PRO A 125 -23.46 -3.65 -12.72
C PRO A 125 -24.71 -4.54 -12.66
N PRO A 126 -25.45 -4.68 -13.77
CA PRO A 126 -26.62 -5.56 -13.82
C PRO A 126 -26.31 -6.97 -13.29
N GLY A 127 -27.17 -7.48 -12.40
CA GLY A 127 -26.98 -8.78 -11.74
C GLY A 127 -26.17 -8.77 -10.45
N THR A 128 -25.52 -7.64 -10.09
CA THR A 128 -24.83 -7.50 -8.80
C THR A 128 -25.80 -6.99 -7.73
N GLN A 129 -25.97 -7.75 -6.65
CA GLN A 129 -26.78 -7.32 -5.50
C GLN A 129 -25.89 -6.68 -4.44
N VAL A 130 -26.19 -5.44 -4.11
CA VAL A 130 -25.54 -4.69 -3.03
C VAL A 130 -26.55 -4.46 -1.90
N ASP A 131 -26.12 -4.73 -0.67
CA ASP A 131 -26.91 -4.51 0.54
C ASP A 131 -26.46 -3.21 1.23
N ALA A 132 -27.39 -2.25 1.38
CA ALA A 132 -27.11 -0.97 2.01
C ALA A 132 -26.76 -1.08 3.50
N GLN A 133 -27.07 -2.20 4.16
CA GLN A 133 -26.71 -2.44 5.57
C GLN A 133 -25.31 -3.05 5.71
N ARG A 134 -24.70 -3.52 4.62
CA ARG A 134 -23.30 -3.94 4.63
C ARG A 134 -22.38 -2.74 4.70
N ARG A 135 -21.18 -2.96 5.25
CA ARG A 135 -20.15 -1.93 5.41
C ARG A 135 -19.88 -1.21 4.08
N PRO A 136 -20.01 0.12 4.01
CA PRO A 136 -19.61 0.88 2.83
C PRO A 136 -18.09 0.90 2.66
N TYR A 137 -17.62 0.91 1.42
CA TYR A 137 -16.22 1.11 1.07
C TYR A 137 -16.02 2.51 0.48
N VAL A 138 -14.99 3.22 0.93
CA VAL A 138 -14.55 4.49 0.35
C VAL A 138 -13.13 4.31 -0.16
N ILE A 139 -12.97 4.33 -1.49
CA ILE A 139 -11.67 4.14 -2.14
C ILE A 139 -11.07 5.51 -2.50
N ILE A 140 -9.82 5.73 -2.08
CA ILE A 140 -9.03 6.94 -2.31
C ILE A 140 -7.84 6.58 -3.18
N ASP A 141 -7.84 7.09 -4.41
CA ASP A 141 -6.79 6.84 -5.40
C ASP A 141 -5.62 7.84 -5.30
N PRO A 142 -4.44 7.49 -5.82
CA PRO A 142 -3.28 8.36 -5.77
C PRO A 142 -3.42 9.52 -6.77
N ARG A 143 -3.29 10.76 -6.30
CA ARG A 143 -3.01 11.93 -7.16
C ARG A 143 -1.51 12.05 -7.45
N ALA A 144 -0.86 10.96 -7.84
CA ALA A 144 0.58 10.91 -8.09
C ALA A 144 0.93 11.35 -9.53
N GLY A 145 0.40 12.52 -9.93
CA GLY A 145 0.52 13.08 -11.28
C GLY A 145 -0.51 12.56 -12.30
N HIS A 146 -1.18 11.45 -12.01
CA HIS A 146 -2.23 10.87 -12.83
C HIS A 146 -3.65 11.21 -12.33
N GLY A 147 -4.65 10.98 -13.18
CA GLY A 147 -6.06 11.04 -12.83
C GLY A 147 -6.59 9.87 -11.99
N PRO A 148 -7.77 10.02 -11.38
CA PRO A 148 -8.39 9.00 -10.56
C PRO A 148 -9.01 7.87 -11.41
N GLY A 149 -9.21 6.71 -10.78
CA GLY A 149 -9.98 5.59 -11.32
C GLY A 149 -9.20 4.29 -11.44
N ILE A 150 -7.93 4.26 -11.03
CA ILE A 150 -7.08 3.07 -11.12
C ILE A 150 -7.60 1.93 -10.23
N GLY A 151 -8.16 2.25 -9.05
CA GLY A 151 -8.80 1.27 -8.16
C GLY A 151 -10.10 0.66 -8.70
N GLY A 152 -10.65 1.21 -9.80
CA GLY A 152 -11.89 0.77 -10.46
C GLY A 152 -11.74 0.62 -11.98
N PHE A 153 -10.52 0.44 -12.47
CA PHE A 153 -10.19 0.52 -13.90
C PHE A 153 -10.73 -0.65 -14.74
N LYS A 154 -11.16 -1.74 -14.10
CA LYS A 154 -11.73 -2.95 -14.73
C LYS A 154 -12.63 -3.70 -13.76
N ASP A 155 -13.34 -4.72 -14.23
CA ASP A 155 -14.16 -5.59 -13.39
C ASP A 155 -13.35 -6.31 -12.28
N ASP A 156 -12.15 -6.78 -12.61
CA ASP A 156 -11.21 -7.37 -11.65
C ASP A 156 -10.39 -6.28 -10.93
N SER A 157 -11.07 -5.43 -10.18
CA SER A 157 -10.49 -4.31 -9.41
C SER A 157 -11.01 -4.29 -7.98
N GLN A 158 -10.49 -3.38 -7.13
CA GLN A 158 -10.95 -3.23 -5.75
C GLN A 158 -12.45 -2.89 -5.69
N VAL A 159 -12.92 -2.01 -6.59
CA VAL A 159 -14.35 -1.69 -6.74
C VAL A 159 -15.13 -2.96 -7.06
N GLY A 160 -14.72 -3.72 -8.08
CA GLY A 160 -15.43 -4.93 -8.48
C GLY A 160 -15.43 -6.02 -7.42
N VAL A 161 -14.34 -6.18 -6.67
CA VAL A 161 -14.24 -7.13 -5.54
C VAL A 161 -15.24 -6.77 -4.44
N ALA A 162 -15.28 -5.51 -4.01
CA ALA A 162 -16.20 -5.07 -2.96
C ALA A 162 -17.68 -5.17 -3.39
N LEU A 163 -17.99 -4.81 -4.65
CA LEU A 163 -19.34 -4.96 -5.22
C LEU A 163 -19.78 -6.41 -5.30
N ARG A 164 -18.91 -7.33 -5.75
CA ARG A 164 -19.21 -8.78 -5.78
C ARG A 164 -19.42 -9.36 -4.37
N ALA A 165 -18.75 -8.80 -3.37
CA ALA A 165 -18.99 -9.11 -1.97
C ALA A 165 -20.25 -8.41 -1.39
N GLY A 166 -21.01 -7.69 -2.21
CA GLY A 166 -22.31 -7.10 -1.85
C GLY A 166 -22.24 -5.79 -1.07
N HIS A 167 -21.08 -5.13 -1.04
CA HIS A 167 -20.89 -3.87 -0.30
C HIS A 167 -21.23 -2.63 -1.14
N PRO A 168 -21.79 -1.57 -0.52
CA PRO A 168 -21.87 -0.25 -1.15
C PRO A 168 -20.46 0.30 -1.38
N VAL A 169 -20.17 0.77 -2.60
CA VAL A 169 -18.85 1.31 -2.95
C VAL A 169 -18.95 2.77 -3.35
N TYR A 170 -18.12 3.57 -2.71
CA TYR A 170 -17.89 4.98 -3.00
C TYR A 170 -16.45 5.18 -3.42
N PHE A 171 -16.24 6.17 -4.28
CA PHE A 171 -14.93 6.49 -4.84
C PHE A 171 -14.67 7.98 -4.70
N VAL A 172 -13.46 8.34 -4.26
CA VAL A 172 -13.01 9.72 -4.24
C VAL A 172 -12.33 10.01 -5.57
N ILE A 173 -12.99 10.84 -6.39
CA ILE A 173 -12.42 11.37 -7.62
C ILE A 173 -11.90 12.79 -7.39
N PHE A 174 -11.09 13.27 -8.31
CA PHE A 174 -10.61 14.64 -8.33
C PHE A 174 -10.54 15.15 -9.78
N TYR A 175 -10.60 16.46 -9.95
CA TYR A 175 -10.55 17.13 -11.26
C TYR A 175 -9.11 17.51 -11.63
N PRO A 176 -8.80 17.71 -12.92
CA PRO A 176 -7.44 18.02 -13.38
C PRO A 176 -6.82 19.26 -12.77
N GLU A 177 -7.64 20.31 -12.63
CA GLU A 177 -7.22 21.60 -12.08
C GLU A 177 -7.61 21.68 -10.60
N PRO A 178 -6.67 22.07 -9.71
CA PRO A 178 -6.99 22.38 -8.32
C PRO A 178 -7.85 23.64 -8.22
N VAL A 179 -8.65 23.74 -7.17
CA VAL A 179 -9.28 25.01 -6.78
C VAL A 179 -8.16 25.97 -6.32
N PRO A 180 -8.14 27.23 -6.77
CA PRO A 180 -7.10 28.18 -6.36
C PRO A 180 -7.01 28.32 -4.84
N GLY A 181 -5.78 28.21 -4.32
CA GLY A 181 -5.50 28.31 -2.88
C GLY A 181 -5.89 27.09 -2.05
N GLN A 182 -6.45 26.02 -2.64
CA GLN A 182 -6.66 24.77 -1.92
C GLN A 182 -5.31 24.22 -1.42
N THR A 183 -5.31 23.69 -0.21
CA THR A 183 -4.16 23.00 0.39
C THR A 183 -4.46 21.53 0.59
N LEU A 184 -3.43 20.73 0.87
CA LEU A 184 -3.63 19.31 1.17
C LEU A 184 -4.47 19.09 2.44
N LEU A 185 -4.39 20.02 3.41
CA LEU A 185 -5.22 19.94 4.63
C LEU A 185 -6.70 20.21 4.32
N ASP A 186 -7.00 21.09 3.37
CA ASP A 186 -8.37 21.29 2.89
C ASP A 186 -8.89 20.03 2.22
N VAL A 187 -8.03 19.32 1.46
CA VAL A 187 -8.37 18.03 0.84
C VAL A 187 -8.69 16.99 1.91
N THR A 188 -7.85 16.81 2.94
CA THR A 188 -8.13 15.88 4.05
C THR A 188 -9.42 16.24 4.78
N ALA A 189 -9.70 17.53 5.00
CA ALA A 189 -10.94 17.97 5.62
C ALA A 189 -12.17 17.66 4.74
N ALA A 190 -12.06 17.79 3.41
CA ALA A 190 -13.11 17.43 2.48
C ALA A 190 -13.36 15.91 2.46
N GLU A 191 -12.30 15.10 2.47
CA GLU A 191 -12.40 13.64 2.58
C GLU A 191 -13.12 13.21 3.88
N ALA A 192 -12.89 13.91 5.00
CA ALA A 192 -13.64 13.70 6.23
C ALA A 192 -15.13 14.01 6.06
N ARG A 193 -15.48 15.10 5.36
CA ARG A 193 -16.87 15.41 5.02
C ARG A 193 -17.50 14.33 4.14
N PHE A 194 -16.72 13.74 3.22
CA PHE A 194 -17.18 12.64 2.38
C PHE A 194 -17.51 11.41 3.21
N VAL A 195 -16.61 10.97 4.10
CA VAL A 195 -16.86 9.82 4.99
C VAL A 195 -18.07 10.08 5.89
N GLN A 196 -18.19 11.27 6.48
CA GLN A 196 -19.36 11.66 7.28
C GLN A 196 -20.66 11.62 6.46
N HIS A 197 -20.60 11.97 5.17
CA HIS A 197 -21.74 11.86 4.27
C HIS A 197 -22.11 10.40 4.00
N VAL A 198 -21.14 9.54 3.71
CA VAL A 198 -21.37 8.09 3.56
C VAL A 198 -22.02 7.50 4.80
N ARG A 199 -21.56 7.86 6.00
CA ARG A 199 -22.18 7.42 7.26
C ARG A 199 -23.66 7.82 7.37
N ARG A 200 -24.03 9.02 6.91
CA ARG A 200 -25.43 9.47 6.89
C ARG A 200 -26.29 8.69 5.91
N LEU A 201 -25.72 8.26 4.79
CA LEU A 201 -26.42 7.41 3.81
C LEU A 201 -26.59 5.95 4.30
N HIS A 202 -25.76 5.52 5.25
CA HIS A 202 -25.73 4.17 5.80
C HIS A 202 -25.76 4.16 7.35
N PRO A 203 -26.83 4.66 7.99
CA PRO A 203 -26.88 4.82 9.44
C PRO A 203 -26.85 3.49 10.21
N ASP A 204 -27.37 2.42 9.60
CA ASP A 204 -27.47 1.09 10.21
C ASP A 204 -26.31 0.16 9.84
N ALA A 205 -25.36 0.62 9.03
CA ALA A 205 -24.20 -0.16 8.61
C ALA A 205 -22.99 0.10 9.52
N PRO A 206 -22.03 -0.85 9.60
CA PRO A 206 -20.74 -0.58 10.22
C PRO A 206 -20.01 0.61 9.56
N LYS A 207 -19.11 1.27 10.31
CA LYS A 207 -18.35 2.43 9.82
C LYS A 207 -17.62 2.12 8.50
N PRO A 208 -17.53 3.07 7.55
CA PRO A 208 -16.97 2.78 6.23
C PRO A 208 -15.52 2.29 6.29
N ALA A 209 -15.19 1.25 5.52
CA ALA A 209 -13.80 0.86 5.29
C ALA A 209 -13.14 1.88 4.35
N ILE A 210 -11.95 2.37 4.71
CA ILE A 210 -11.22 3.34 3.90
C ILE A 210 -10.07 2.61 3.20
N VAL A 211 -10.07 2.60 1.88
CA VAL A 211 -9.05 1.94 1.07
C VAL A 211 -8.22 3.00 0.36
N GLY A 212 -6.95 3.12 0.74
CA GLY A 212 -6.01 4.09 0.17
C GLY A 212 -4.95 3.43 -0.70
N ASN A 213 -4.82 3.88 -1.95
CA ASN A 213 -3.85 3.33 -2.90
C ASN A 213 -2.66 4.26 -3.09
N CYS A 214 -1.43 3.77 -2.90
CA CYS A 214 -0.20 4.56 -3.02
C CYS A 214 -0.31 5.87 -2.22
N GLN A 215 -0.35 7.03 -2.87
CA GLN A 215 -0.59 8.32 -2.21
C GLN A 215 -1.91 8.38 -1.42
N GLY A 216 -2.97 7.75 -1.93
CA GLY A 216 -4.25 7.65 -1.21
C GLY A 216 -4.12 6.90 0.12
N GLY A 217 -3.08 6.09 0.31
CA GLY A 217 -2.80 5.39 1.57
C GLY A 217 -2.40 6.33 2.70
N TRP A 218 -1.49 7.28 2.47
CA TRP A 218 -1.16 8.26 3.50
C TRP A 218 -2.30 9.26 3.71
N ALA A 219 -3.10 9.57 2.68
CA ALA A 219 -4.31 10.38 2.84
C ALA A 219 -5.34 9.68 3.75
N ALA A 220 -5.58 8.38 3.54
CA ALA A 220 -6.43 7.56 4.39
C ALA A 220 -5.94 7.53 5.85
N MET A 221 -4.61 7.43 6.06
CA MET A 221 -4.01 7.47 7.40
C MET A 221 -4.17 8.84 8.07
N MET A 222 -3.95 9.93 7.34
CA MET A 222 -4.17 11.31 7.84
C MET A 222 -5.64 11.53 8.23
N LEU A 223 -6.56 11.11 7.36
CA LEU A 223 -8.00 11.16 7.60
C LEU A 223 -8.38 10.39 8.87
N ALA A 224 -7.92 9.15 9.00
CA ALA A 224 -8.21 8.30 10.16
C ALA A 224 -7.61 8.85 11.46
N ALA A 225 -6.44 9.49 11.39
CA ALA A 225 -5.80 10.11 12.55
C ALA A 225 -6.52 11.40 12.98
N ALA A 226 -6.97 12.21 12.03
CA ALA A 226 -7.72 13.44 12.32
C ALA A 226 -9.17 13.19 12.76
N HIS A 227 -9.78 12.12 12.25
CA HIS A 227 -11.19 11.77 12.49
C HIS A 227 -11.37 10.29 12.90
N PRO A 228 -10.75 9.85 14.02
CA PRO A 228 -10.69 8.44 14.41
C PRO A 228 -12.06 7.81 14.73
N ASP A 229 -13.07 8.64 14.98
CA ASP A 229 -14.43 8.18 15.27
C ASP A 229 -15.29 8.01 14.00
N ASP A 230 -14.84 8.50 12.84
CA ASP A 230 -15.59 8.45 11.59
C ASP A 230 -15.27 7.22 10.72
N THR A 231 -14.08 6.65 10.84
CA THR A 231 -13.60 5.59 9.95
C THR A 231 -13.75 4.19 10.55
N GLY A 232 -14.03 3.20 9.68
CA GLY A 232 -13.84 1.78 9.95
C GLY A 232 -12.38 1.36 9.66
N PRO A 233 -12.12 0.06 9.42
CA PRO A 233 -10.79 -0.43 9.08
C PRO A 233 -10.15 0.35 7.92
N ILE A 234 -8.85 0.57 8.02
CA ILE A 234 -8.05 1.29 7.03
C ILE A 234 -7.21 0.27 6.26
N VAL A 235 -7.34 0.23 4.95
CA VAL A 235 -6.53 -0.63 4.07
C VAL A 235 -5.64 0.27 3.23
N ILE A 236 -4.32 0.20 3.44
CA ILE A 236 -3.35 0.94 2.62
C ILE A 236 -2.54 -0.01 1.77
N ASN A 237 -2.57 0.24 0.46
CA ASN A 237 -1.99 -0.63 -0.56
C ASN A 237 -0.80 0.08 -1.21
N GLY A 238 0.39 -0.55 -1.17
CA GLY A 238 1.60 0.01 -1.77
C GLY A 238 1.88 1.46 -1.36
N ALA A 239 1.54 1.82 -0.12
CA ALA A 239 1.54 3.21 0.35
C ALA A 239 2.86 3.57 1.07
N PRO A 240 3.61 4.58 0.61
CA PRO A 240 4.83 4.99 1.28
C PRO A 240 4.47 5.71 2.58
N MET A 241 4.93 5.13 3.69
CA MET A 241 4.67 5.64 5.04
C MET A 241 5.95 5.81 5.87
N SER A 242 7.10 5.31 5.41
CA SER A 242 8.43 5.62 5.95
C SER A 242 9.33 6.09 4.83
N TYR A 243 9.24 7.36 4.47
CA TYR A 243 9.72 7.87 3.19
C TYR A 243 11.23 7.71 2.93
N TRP A 244 12.06 7.69 3.97
CA TRP A 244 13.50 7.42 3.85
C TRP A 244 13.84 5.92 3.75
N GLY A 245 12.90 5.05 4.13
CA GLY A 245 13.09 3.59 4.13
C GLY A 245 13.38 3.04 2.73
N GLY A 246 14.30 2.09 2.65
CA GLY A 246 14.76 1.49 1.39
C GLY A 246 14.86 -0.03 1.44
N SER A 247 14.85 -0.67 0.27
CA SER A 247 15.11 -2.10 0.12
C SER A 247 16.61 -2.36 0.12
N TRP A 248 17.07 -3.25 0.99
CA TRP A 248 18.41 -3.86 0.95
C TRP A 248 18.28 -5.38 0.80
N THR A 249 17.66 -5.80 -0.29
CA THR A 249 17.76 -7.19 -0.76
C THR A 249 18.92 -7.32 -1.74
N ASP A 250 19.59 -8.48 -1.76
CA ASP A 250 20.69 -8.80 -2.69
C ASP A 250 20.30 -8.90 -4.18
N GLY A 251 19.16 -8.32 -4.58
CA GLY A 251 18.57 -8.37 -5.92
C GLY A 251 18.34 -6.99 -6.57
N PRO A 252 17.88 -6.94 -7.84
CA PRO A 252 17.84 -5.75 -8.70
C PRO A 252 16.80 -4.66 -8.34
N SER A 253 16.19 -4.71 -7.14
CA SER A 253 15.23 -3.72 -6.64
C SER A 253 15.88 -2.76 -5.64
N ASP A 254 16.89 -2.02 -6.12
CA ASP A 254 17.33 -0.79 -5.47
C ASP A 254 16.33 0.32 -5.79
N ASN A 255 16.00 1.17 -4.81
CA ASN A 255 15.01 2.24 -4.95
C ASN A 255 15.71 3.59 -5.14
N PRO A 256 16.20 3.94 -6.34
CA PRO A 256 17.03 5.13 -6.55
C PRO A 256 16.27 6.44 -6.29
N MET A 257 14.92 6.43 -6.41
CA MET A 257 14.11 7.64 -6.22
C MET A 257 14.29 8.29 -4.85
N ARG A 258 14.60 7.52 -3.80
CA ARG A 258 14.82 8.12 -2.47
C ARG A 258 16.02 9.06 -2.46
N TYR A 259 17.09 8.74 -3.21
CA TYR A 259 18.31 9.54 -3.25
C TYR A 259 18.16 10.82 -4.08
N ALA A 260 17.24 10.83 -5.05
CA ALA A 260 17.02 11.96 -5.95
C ALA A 260 16.68 13.25 -5.18
N GLY A 261 15.89 13.15 -4.10
CA GLY A 261 15.58 14.29 -3.24
C GLY A 261 16.82 14.98 -2.67
N GLY A 262 17.85 14.22 -2.30
CA GLY A 262 19.13 14.79 -1.85
C GLY A 262 19.98 15.31 -3.01
N LEU A 263 20.18 14.49 -4.05
CA LEU A 263 21.04 14.82 -5.18
C LEU A 263 20.56 16.04 -5.99
N LEU A 264 19.25 16.30 -5.98
CA LEU A 264 18.64 17.47 -6.62
C LEU A 264 18.53 18.69 -5.69
N GLY A 265 19.09 18.61 -4.49
CA GLY A 265 19.17 19.73 -3.54
C GLY A 265 17.91 19.96 -2.72
N GLY A 266 17.01 18.97 -2.61
CA GLY A 266 15.85 19.01 -1.73
C GLY A 266 14.55 19.44 -2.41
N THR A 267 13.73 20.15 -1.67
CA THR A 267 12.33 20.46 -2.03
C THR A 267 12.14 21.66 -2.96
N TRP A 268 13.16 22.50 -3.12
CA TRP A 268 13.10 23.75 -3.87
C TRP A 268 12.65 23.60 -5.33
N LEU A 269 12.96 22.47 -5.97
CA LEU A 269 12.52 22.20 -7.35
C LEU A 269 11.02 22.09 -7.50
N ALA A 270 10.30 21.58 -6.49
CA ALA A 270 8.84 21.55 -6.52
C ALA A 270 8.28 22.98 -6.58
N SER A 271 8.87 23.88 -5.79
CA SER A 271 8.54 25.31 -5.75
C SER A 271 8.89 26.00 -7.07
N LEU A 272 10.11 25.78 -7.58
CA LEU A 272 10.57 26.32 -8.85
C LEU A 272 9.65 25.93 -10.00
N SER A 273 9.39 24.63 -10.17
CA SER A 273 8.52 24.13 -11.24
C SER A 273 7.10 24.68 -11.12
N SER A 274 6.60 24.86 -9.90
CA SER A 274 5.30 25.50 -9.66
C SER A 274 5.30 26.99 -9.99
N ASP A 275 6.38 27.73 -9.69
CA ASP A 275 6.50 29.17 -10.04
C ASP A 275 6.59 29.35 -11.56
N LEU A 276 7.38 28.52 -12.24
CA LEU A 276 7.44 28.51 -13.71
C LEU A 276 6.08 28.15 -14.34
N GLY A 277 5.33 27.26 -13.69
CA GLY A 277 3.98 26.83 -14.08
C GLY A 277 2.84 27.82 -13.74
N GLY A 278 3.14 29.01 -13.21
CA GLY A 278 2.14 30.02 -12.87
C GLY A 278 1.38 29.75 -11.57
N GLY A 279 2.00 29.12 -10.57
CA GLY A 279 1.30 28.71 -9.34
C GLY A 279 0.96 27.22 -9.28
N LEU A 280 0.99 26.56 -10.43
CA LEU A 280 0.56 25.17 -10.60
C LEU A 280 1.75 24.26 -10.86
N PHE A 281 1.84 23.20 -10.08
CA PHE A 281 2.74 22.09 -10.31
C PHE A 281 2.15 21.13 -11.34
N ASP A 282 2.92 20.81 -12.37
CA ASP A 282 2.53 19.87 -13.41
C ASP A 282 2.86 18.42 -13.01
N GLY A 283 1.82 17.61 -12.81
CA GLY A 283 1.96 16.19 -12.48
C GLY A 283 2.71 15.37 -13.53
N ALA A 284 2.86 15.85 -14.77
CA ALA A 284 3.66 15.17 -15.79
C ALA A 284 5.13 14.99 -15.38
N TRP A 285 5.67 15.86 -14.52
CA TRP A 285 7.01 15.67 -13.95
C TRP A 285 7.09 14.46 -13.00
N LEU A 286 6.02 14.17 -12.25
CA LEU A 286 5.94 12.97 -11.41
C LEU A 286 5.84 11.72 -12.27
N VAL A 287 5.02 11.75 -13.33
CA VAL A 287 4.92 10.63 -14.27
C VAL A 287 6.26 10.35 -14.93
N GLN A 288 6.97 11.39 -15.35
CA GLN A 288 8.31 11.24 -15.93
C GLN A 288 9.31 10.62 -14.94
N ASN A 289 9.23 10.96 -13.64
CA ASN A 289 10.05 10.31 -12.63
C ASN A 289 9.76 8.81 -12.53
N PHE A 290 8.49 8.40 -12.57
CA PHE A 290 8.12 6.98 -12.60
C PHE A 290 8.61 6.27 -13.86
N GLU A 291 8.52 6.90 -15.02
CA GLU A 291 9.04 6.38 -16.29
C GLU A 291 10.56 6.17 -16.27
N ASN A 292 11.30 7.09 -15.64
CA ASN A 292 12.75 7.04 -15.52
C ASN A 292 13.27 5.94 -14.58
N LEU A 293 12.41 5.32 -13.77
CA LEU A 293 12.80 4.22 -12.90
C LEU A 293 13.16 2.95 -13.67
N ASN A 294 12.48 2.70 -14.79
CA ASN A 294 12.73 1.53 -15.61
C ASN A 294 12.88 1.92 -17.09
N PRO A 295 14.06 2.44 -17.49
CA PRO A 295 14.32 2.84 -18.87
C PRO A 295 14.14 1.71 -19.88
N ALA A 296 14.47 0.46 -19.51
CA ALA A 296 14.28 -0.71 -20.36
C ALA A 296 12.80 -0.89 -20.71
N ASN A 297 11.93 -0.92 -19.70
CA ASN A 297 10.49 -1.03 -19.92
C ASN A 297 9.90 0.21 -20.63
N THR A 298 10.24 1.41 -20.15
CA THR A 298 9.66 2.68 -20.60
C THR A 298 10.00 2.98 -22.06
N PHE A 299 11.28 2.88 -22.44
CA PHE A 299 11.75 3.28 -23.77
C PHE A 299 11.81 2.14 -24.77
N TRP A 300 11.79 0.88 -24.32
CA TRP A 300 11.99 -0.28 -25.19
C TRP A 300 10.93 -1.37 -25.01
N ASP A 301 10.91 -2.12 -23.91
CA ASP A 301 10.18 -3.38 -23.81
C ASP A 301 8.66 -3.23 -24.03
N LYS A 302 8.06 -2.15 -23.50
CA LYS A 302 6.65 -1.82 -23.74
C LYS A 302 6.33 -1.68 -25.23
N TYR A 303 7.17 -0.94 -25.95
CA TYR A 303 6.99 -0.65 -27.37
C TYR A 303 7.37 -1.85 -28.24
N VAL A 304 8.41 -2.60 -27.89
CA VAL A 304 8.76 -3.85 -28.57
C VAL A 304 7.66 -4.88 -28.40
N LYS A 305 7.07 -5.01 -27.20
CA LYS A 305 5.92 -5.91 -27.01
C LYS A 305 4.76 -5.51 -27.91
N LEU A 306 4.40 -4.22 -27.93
CA LEU A 306 3.37 -3.69 -28.83
C LEU A 306 3.69 -3.98 -30.31
N TYR A 307 4.93 -3.77 -30.73
CA TYR A 307 5.37 -4.03 -32.10
C TYR A 307 5.33 -5.52 -32.44
N ARG A 308 5.82 -6.38 -31.55
CA ARG A 308 5.93 -7.83 -31.74
C ARG A 308 4.57 -8.51 -31.81
N GLU A 309 3.63 -8.04 -30.99
CA GLU A 309 2.28 -8.59 -30.77
C GLU A 309 1.21 -7.61 -31.29
N VAL A 310 1.52 -6.83 -32.33
CA VAL A 310 0.66 -5.72 -32.80
C VAL A 310 -0.77 -6.14 -33.18
N ASP A 311 -0.95 -7.40 -33.54
CA ASP A 311 -2.24 -7.96 -33.94
C ASP A 311 -3.18 -8.16 -32.72
N THR A 312 -2.64 -8.27 -31.49
CA THR A 312 -3.41 -8.59 -30.27
C THR A 312 -3.20 -7.61 -29.11
N GLU A 313 -2.06 -6.95 -29.05
CA GLU A 313 -1.63 -6.14 -27.90
C GLU A 313 -2.17 -4.70 -27.92
N VAL A 314 -2.58 -4.20 -29.09
CA VAL A 314 -3.03 -2.81 -29.29
C VAL A 314 -4.18 -2.40 -28.36
N PRO A 315 -5.26 -3.17 -28.17
CA PRO A 315 -6.34 -2.79 -27.26
C PRO A 315 -5.88 -2.61 -25.81
N ARG A 316 -5.09 -3.58 -25.30
CA ARG A 316 -4.54 -3.54 -23.95
C ARG A 316 -3.60 -2.35 -23.74
N PHE A 317 -2.76 -2.06 -24.73
CA PHE A 317 -1.87 -0.92 -24.73
C PHE A 317 -2.64 0.41 -24.67
N LEU A 318 -3.62 0.60 -25.56
CA LEU A 318 -4.42 1.84 -25.61
C LEU A 318 -5.28 2.04 -24.37
N GLU A 319 -5.82 0.96 -23.80
CA GLU A 319 -6.55 1.02 -22.54
C GLU A 319 -5.63 1.57 -21.43
N PHE A 320 -4.46 0.96 -21.22
CA PHE A 320 -3.50 1.43 -20.22
C PHE A 320 -3.03 2.87 -20.48
N GLU A 321 -2.72 3.23 -21.73
CA GLU A 321 -2.27 4.59 -22.08
C GLU A 321 -3.35 5.66 -21.85
N ARG A 322 -4.64 5.28 -21.83
CA ARG A 322 -5.73 6.20 -21.47
C ARG A 322 -5.54 6.78 -20.09
N TRP A 323 -5.20 5.94 -19.12
CA TRP A 323 -4.93 6.35 -17.75
C TRP A 323 -3.55 6.98 -17.63
N TRP A 324 -2.52 6.33 -18.17
CA TRP A 324 -1.13 6.80 -18.07
C TRP A 324 -0.90 8.18 -18.70
N GLY A 325 -1.69 8.55 -19.71
CA GLY A 325 -1.64 9.86 -20.36
C GLY A 325 -2.45 10.96 -19.68
N GLY A 326 -3.21 10.67 -18.63
CA GLY A 326 -4.04 11.65 -17.93
C GLY A 326 -3.26 12.43 -16.87
N PHE A 327 -2.66 13.57 -17.24
CA PHE A 327 -1.82 14.37 -16.34
C PHE A 327 -2.60 15.41 -15.55
N TYR A 328 -2.46 15.39 -14.22
CA TYR A 328 -3.21 16.23 -13.29
C TYR A 328 -2.30 17.25 -12.60
N LEU A 329 -2.87 18.40 -12.23
CA LEU A 329 -2.12 19.50 -11.63
C LEU A 329 -2.27 19.51 -10.11
N MET A 330 -1.36 20.21 -9.43
CA MET A 330 -1.46 20.56 -8.01
C MET A 330 -1.18 22.04 -7.80
N ASN A 331 -1.79 22.64 -6.78
CA ASN A 331 -1.30 23.92 -6.29
C ASN A 331 0.10 23.73 -5.72
N ARG A 332 0.91 24.78 -5.81
CA ARG A 332 2.22 24.85 -5.17
C ARG A 332 2.19 24.38 -3.72
N GLU A 333 1.24 24.89 -2.94
CA GLU A 333 1.12 24.61 -1.51
C GLU A 333 0.94 23.12 -1.23
N GLU A 334 0.25 22.40 -2.12
CA GLU A 334 0.05 20.95 -2.01
C GLU A 334 1.36 20.19 -2.23
N ILE A 335 2.07 20.45 -3.34
CA ILE A 335 3.31 19.72 -3.66
C ILE A 335 4.48 20.10 -2.72
N GLU A 336 4.55 21.37 -2.31
CA GLU A 336 5.52 21.83 -1.31
C GLU A 336 5.26 21.12 0.03
N TRP A 337 4.01 21.04 0.46
CA TRP A 337 3.68 20.32 1.68
C TRP A 337 4.08 18.84 1.58
N ILE A 338 3.77 18.18 0.46
CA ILE A 338 4.10 16.75 0.24
C ILE A 338 5.60 16.53 0.30
N THR A 339 6.38 17.30 -0.47
CA THR A 339 7.82 17.10 -0.55
C THR A 339 8.54 17.48 0.75
N ARG A 340 8.10 18.55 1.42
CA ARG A 340 8.72 19.05 2.67
C ARG A 340 8.36 18.24 3.90
N ASN A 341 7.14 17.75 4.01
CA ASN A 341 6.70 17.03 5.20
C ASN A 341 6.82 15.52 5.04
N LEU A 342 6.59 14.97 3.85
CA LEU A 342 6.62 13.53 3.63
C LEU A 342 8.01 13.10 3.17
N PHE A 343 8.34 13.30 1.90
CA PHE A 343 9.49 12.63 1.28
C PHE A 343 10.86 13.10 1.78
N VAL A 344 11.06 14.41 1.93
CA VAL A 344 12.34 14.95 2.42
C VAL A 344 12.32 15.12 3.93
N GLY A 345 11.19 15.55 4.51
CA GLY A 345 11.11 15.83 5.95
C GLY A 345 10.79 14.63 6.84
N ASN A 346 10.15 13.58 6.32
CA ASN A 346 9.84 12.36 7.07
C ASN A 346 8.95 12.58 8.32
N LYS A 347 8.05 13.58 8.29
CA LYS A 347 7.38 14.20 9.46
C LYS A 347 5.98 13.66 9.78
N LEU A 348 5.42 12.75 8.96
CA LEU A 348 4.00 12.36 9.11
C LEU A 348 3.70 11.65 10.44
N TRP A 349 4.58 10.77 10.89
CA TRP A 349 4.47 10.08 12.18
C TRP A 349 5.25 10.75 13.32
N GLN A 350 6.14 11.68 13.01
CA GLN A 350 6.94 12.38 14.02
C GLN A 350 6.14 13.45 14.80
N GLY A 351 4.83 13.55 14.57
CA GLY A 351 3.98 14.59 15.17
C GLY A 351 4.38 16.01 14.74
N GLY A 352 5.12 16.17 13.64
CA GLY A 352 5.62 17.46 13.15
C GLY A 352 4.76 18.11 12.08
N THR A 353 3.73 17.40 11.60
CA THR A 353 2.88 17.86 10.50
C THR A 353 1.56 18.40 11.03
N ALA A 354 1.31 19.70 10.85
CA ALA A 354 0.09 20.34 11.36
C ALA A 354 -1.16 19.76 10.66
N ALA A 355 -2.13 19.29 11.45
CA ALA A 355 -3.46 18.86 11.03
C ALA A 355 -4.45 20.03 10.90
N GLY A 356 -3.97 21.27 10.99
CA GLY A 356 -4.78 22.49 11.15
C GLY A 356 -5.09 22.81 12.61
N ALA A 357 -5.48 24.06 12.89
CA ALA A 357 -5.86 24.55 14.23
C ALA A 357 -4.83 24.30 15.37
N GLY A 358 -3.54 24.20 15.05
CA GLY A 358 -2.47 24.00 16.04
C GLY A 358 -2.32 22.57 16.56
N LYS A 359 -3.04 21.60 16.00
CA LYS A 359 -2.86 20.16 16.29
C LYS A 359 -1.94 19.52 15.25
N PHE A 360 -1.23 18.47 15.63
CA PHE A 360 -0.40 17.66 14.74
C PHE A 360 -1.08 16.32 14.44
N PHE A 361 -0.81 15.73 13.27
CA PHE A 361 -1.22 14.36 13.01
C PHE A 361 -0.45 13.43 13.94
N ASP A 362 -1.19 12.63 14.72
CA ASP A 362 -0.64 11.54 15.52
C ASP A 362 -1.30 10.24 15.07
N LEU A 363 -0.53 9.38 14.41
CA LEU A 363 -1.03 8.09 13.90
C LEU A 363 -1.47 7.15 15.04
N ARG A 364 -1.06 7.41 16.29
CA ARG A 364 -1.49 6.67 17.48
C ARG A 364 -2.94 6.96 17.85
N GLU A 365 -3.55 8.00 17.31
CA GLU A 365 -4.97 8.32 17.49
C GLU A 365 -5.89 7.43 16.65
N ILE A 366 -5.35 6.72 15.64
CA ILE A 366 -6.13 5.79 14.82
C ILE A 366 -6.60 4.62 15.70
N ARG A 367 -7.93 4.48 15.87
CA ARG A 367 -8.56 3.42 16.68
C ARG A 367 -9.00 2.20 15.86
N ALA A 368 -9.11 2.38 14.56
CA ALA A 368 -9.54 1.33 13.64
C ALA A 368 -8.35 0.42 13.27
N PRO A 369 -8.59 -0.87 13.01
CA PRO A 369 -7.55 -1.75 12.50
C PRO A 369 -6.94 -1.23 11.19
N ILE A 370 -5.64 -1.44 11.02
CA ILE A 370 -4.88 -1.03 9.85
C ILE A 370 -4.40 -2.27 9.12
N VAL A 371 -4.70 -2.38 7.82
CA VAL A 371 -4.23 -3.43 6.91
C VAL A 371 -3.23 -2.81 5.94
N LEU A 372 -2.01 -3.35 5.94
CA LEU A 372 -0.87 -2.93 5.13
C LEU A 372 -0.65 -3.97 4.04
N PHE A 373 -0.84 -3.62 2.77
CA PHE A 373 -0.51 -4.50 1.67
C PHE A 373 0.74 -3.99 0.93
N ALA A 374 1.83 -4.77 0.99
CA ALA A 374 3.11 -4.46 0.33
C ALA A 374 3.56 -5.64 -0.55
N SER A 375 4.54 -5.39 -1.42
CA SER A 375 5.13 -6.44 -2.27
C SER A 375 6.65 -6.35 -2.31
N MET A 376 7.34 -7.48 -2.29
CA MET A 376 8.81 -7.51 -2.47
C MET A 376 9.22 -7.14 -3.91
N GLY A 377 8.30 -7.26 -4.87
CA GLY A 377 8.49 -6.79 -6.26
C GLY A 377 8.26 -5.29 -6.45
N ASP A 378 7.83 -4.56 -5.41
CA ASP A 378 7.58 -3.13 -5.46
C ASP A 378 8.89 -2.32 -5.29
N ASN A 379 9.29 -1.62 -6.35
CA ASN A 379 10.46 -0.74 -6.40
C ASN A 379 10.11 0.76 -6.22
N ILE A 380 8.84 1.07 -5.97
CA ILE A 380 8.35 2.40 -5.62
C ILE A 380 8.21 2.48 -4.11
N THR A 381 7.52 1.50 -3.53
CA THR A 381 7.20 1.39 -2.12
C THR A 381 7.56 0.00 -1.62
N PRO A 382 8.84 -0.26 -1.35
CA PRO A 382 9.27 -1.56 -0.82
C PRO A 382 8.65 -1.80 0.57
N PRO A 383 8.67 -3.05 1.07
CA PRO A 383 8.08 -3.37 2.37
C PRO A 383 8.63 -2.54 3.54
N GLN A 384 9.91 -2.16 3.51
CA GLN A 384 10.49 -1.26 4.51
C GLN A 384 9.79 0.11 4.50
N GLN A 385 9.57 0.68 3.31
CA GLN A 385 8.91 1.98 3.16
C GLN A 385 7.41 1.91 3.51
N ALA A 386 6.78 0.75 3.31
CA ALA A 386 5.39 0.52 3.67
C ALA A 386 5.17 0.27 5.18
N PHE A 387 6.17 -0.28 5.89
CA PHE A 387 5.96 -0.86 7.22
C PHE A 387 6.74 -0.19 8.35
N ASN A 388 7.91 0.41 8.09
CA ASN A 388 8.81 0.92 9.14
C ASN A 388 8.15 1.98 10.04
N TRP A 389 7.10 2.64 9.55
CA TRP A 389 6.38 3.67 10.28
C TRP A 389 5.74 3.10 11.55
N ALA A 390 5.37 1.81 11.55
CA ALA A 390 4.86 1.17 12.73
C ALA A 390 5.92 1.13 13.84
N ALA A 391 7.19 0.90 13.50
CA ALA A 391 8.31 0.96 14.45
C ALA A 391 8.73 2.40 14.78
N ASP A 392 8.38 3.38 13.94
CA ASP A 392 8.60 4.79 14.24
C ASP A 392 7.50 5.39 15.14
N VAL A 393 6.28 4.85 15.06
CA VAL A 393 5.11 5.31 15.81
C VAL A 393 4.98 4.62 17.16
N TYR A 394 5.25 3.32 17.20
CA TYR A 394 5.13 2.50 18.40
C TYR A 394 6.51 2.05 18.88
N GLY A 395 6.80 2.27 20.17
CA GLY A 395 8.07 1.91 20.78
C GLY A 395 8.23 0.41 21.01
N SER A 396 7.11 -0.33 21.19
CA SER A 396 7.12 -1.76 21.47
C SER A 396 5.83 -2.46 21.04
N THR A 397 5.87 -3.79 20.94
CA THR A 397 4.66 -4.62 20.79
C THR A 397 3.67 -4.38 21.94
N ASP A 398 4.20 -4.12 23.13
CA ASP A 398 3.39 -3.83 24.31
C ASP A 398 2.64 -2.50 24.18
N GLU A 399 3.24 -1.48 23.58
CA GLU A 399 2.54 -0.22 23.29
C GLU A 399 1.38 -0.43 22.31
N ILE A 400 1.59 -1.19 21.22
CA ILE A 400 0.53 -1.52 20.26
C ILE A 400 -0.65 -2.17 20.99
N LYS A 401 -0.34 -3.16 21.84
CA LYS A 401 -1.35 -3.88 22.64
C LYS A 401 -2.07 -2.95 23.60
N ALA A 402 -1.34 -2.18 24.41
CA ALA A 402 -1.92 -1.27 25.40
C ALA A 402 -2.86 -0.23 24.78
N ARG A 403 -2.54 0.24 23.56
CA ARG A 403 -3.39 1.18 22.82
C ARG A 403 -4.62 0.52 22.18
N GLY A 404 -4.74 -0.80 22.25
CA GLY A 404 -5.82 -1.55 21.62
C GLY A 404 -5.71 -1.59 20.09
N GLN A 405 -4.52 -1.32 19.54
CA GLN A 405 -4.33 -1.19 18.10
C GLN A 405 -4.15 -2.55 17.43
N VAL A 406 -4.69 -2.71 16.22
CA VAL A 406 -4.52 -3.90 15.38
C VAL A 406 -3.86 -3.50 14.07
N ILE A 407 -2.69 -4.07 13.77
CA ILE A 407 -1.97 -3.84 12.52
C ILE A 407 -1.77 -5.18 11.83
N VAL A 408 -2.21 -5.31 10.59
CA VAL A 408 -2.12 -6.53 9.78
C VAL A 408 -1.28 -6.26 8.54
N GLY A 409 -0.16 -6.95 8.38
CA GLY A 409 0.66 -6.90 7.17
C GLY A 409 0.37 -8.07 6.24
N LEU A 410 0.13 -7.77 4.96
CA LEU A 410 0.10 -8.73 3.85
C LEU A 410 1.28 -8.42 2.92
N LEU A 411 2.10 -9.45 2.63
CA LEU A 411 3.27 -9.32 1.78
C LEU A 411 3.12 -10.23 0.55
N HIS A 412 3.10 -9.64 -0.64
CA HIS A 412 3.19 -10.37 -1.89
C HIS A 412 4.66 -10.53 -2.33
N GLU A 413 4.98 -11.64 -3.00
CA GLU A 413 6.35 -11.95 -3.39
C GLU A 413 6.82 -11.14 -4.61
N ASN A 414 6.05 -11.12 -5.70
CA ASN A 414 6.59 -10.66 -7.00
C ASN A 414 5.81 -9.53 -7.70
N ALA A 415 4.73 -9.00 -7.10
CA ALA A 415 3.94 -7.97 -7.76
C ALA A 415 4.72 -6.65 -7.80
N GLY A 416 4.85 -6.04 -8.97
CA GLY A 416 5.33 -4.66 -9.08
C GLY A 416 4.33 -3.66 -8.49
N HIS A 417 4.74 -2.41 -8.31
CA HIS A 417 3.91 -1.36 -7.70
C HIS A 417 2.50 -1.26 -8.30
N LEU A 418 2.40 -1.09 -9.63
CA LEU A 418 1.10 -1.04 -10.31
C LEU A 418 0.34 -2.36 -10.19
N GLY A 419 1.05 -3.49 -10.18
CA GLY A 419 0.46 -4.82 -10.02
C GLY A 419 -0.35 -4.97 -8.73
N ILE A 420 0.01 -4.25 -7.67
CA ILE A 420 -0.74 -4.21 -6.40
C ILE A 420 -2.17 -3.72 -6.61
N PHE A 421 -2.40 -2.79 -7.55
CA PHE A 421 -3.70 -2.13 -7.75
C PHE A 421 -4.44 -2.66 -8.98
N VAL A 422 -3.73 -2.86 -10.09
CA VAL A 422 -4.33 -3.16 -11.40
C VAL A 422 -4.22 -4.61 -11.82
N SER A 423 -3.51 -5.48 -11.10
CA SER A 423 -3.42 -6.88 -11.53
C SER A 423 -4.73 -7.61 -11.23
N GLY A 424 -5.27 -8.30 -12.25
CA GLY A 424 -6.47 -9.11 -12.06
C GLY A 424 -6.19 -10.31 -11.16
N ALA A 425 -4.97 -10.85 -11.20
CA ALA A 425 -4.54 -11.91 -10.29
C ALA A 425 -4.51 -11.42 -8.84
N VAL A 426 -3.96 -10.21 -8.61
CA VAL A 426 -3.93 -9.61 -7.26
C VAL A 426 -5.33 -9.26 -6.76
N ALA A 427 -6.20 -8.80 -7.66
CA ALA A 427 -7.60 -8.53 -7.33
C ALA A 427 -8.35 -9.81 -6.91
N LYS A 428 -8.19 -10.91 -7.66
CA LYS A 428 -8.86 -12.20 -7.41
C LYS A 428 -8.37 -12.93 -6.18
N LYS A 429 -7.13 -12.68 -5.76
CA LYS A 429 -6.51 -13.34 -4.61
C LYS A 429 -6.41 -12.39 -3.43
N GLU A 430 -5.46 -11.46 -3.42
CA GLU A 430 -5.15 -10.63 -2.25
C GLU A 430 -6.29 -9.69 -1.88
N HIS A 431 -6.81 -8.87 -2.80
CA HIS A 431 -7.90 -7.95 -2.48
C HIS A 431 -9.19 -8.69 -2.13
N ALA A 432 -9.49 -9.79 -2.82
CA ALA A 432 -10.62 -10.65 -2.49
C ALA A 432 -10.53 -11.19 -1.06
N GLN A 433 -9.35 -11.64 -0.63
CA GLN A 433 -9.15 -12.11 0.74
C GLN A 433 -9.16 -10.97 1.76
N ILE A 434 -8.62 -9.79 1.44
CA ILE A 434 -8.73 -8.63 2.34
C ILE A 434 -10.21 -8.30 2.57
N VAL A 435 -11.00 -8.20 1.50
CA VAL A 435 -12.44 -7.90 1.59
C VAL A 435 -13.19 -8.97 2.38
N SER A 436 -12.89 -10.26 2.18
CA SER A 436 -13.58 -11.35 2.88
C SER A 436 -13.31 -11.39 4.39
N VAL A 437 -12.12 -10.96 4.83
CA VAL A 437 -11.70 -11.08 6.25
C VAL A 437 -11.76 -9.77 7.04
N LEU A 438 -12.18 -8.66 6.43
CA LEU A 438 -12.17 -7.34 7.06
C LEU A 438 -12.98 -7.29 8.37
N GLU A 439 -14.15 -7.95 8.41
CA GLU A 439 -14.95 -8.08 9.63
C GLU A 439 -14.22 -8.92 10.70
N SER A 440 -13.54 -10.00 10.29
CA SER A 440 -12.76 -10.85 11.19
C SER A 440 -11.52 -10.13 11.76
N ILE A 441 -10.92 -9.20 10.99
CA ILE A 441 -9.79 -8.38 11.43
C ILE A 441 -10.19 -7.48 12.60
N GLU A 442 -11.42 -6.95 12.63
CA GLU A 442 -11.89 -6.13 13.75
C GLU A 442 -12.04 -6.90 15.06
N ALA A 443 -12.20 -8.23 14.98
CA ALA A 443 -12.27 -9.15 16.11
C ALA A 443 -10.88 -9.66 16.58
N LEU A 444 -9.80 -9.29 15.88
CA LEU A 444 -8.45 -9.65 16.30
C LEU A 444 -8.14 -9.04 17.69
N PRO A 445 -7.37 -9.76 18.52
CA PRO A 445 -6.68 -9.13 19.64
C PRO A 445 -5.84 -7.94 19.15
N PRO A 446 -5.63 -6.92 19.98
CA PRO A 446 -4.66 -5.88 19.65
C PRO A 446 -3.26 -6.50 19.51
N GLY A 447 -2.49 -6.00 18.56
CA GLY A 447 -1.18 -6.54 18.22
C GLY A 447 -0.82 -6.36 16.75
N LEU A 448 0.34 -6.91 16.40
CA LEU A 448 0.89 -6.92 15.05
C LEU A 448 0.73 -8.31 14.44
N TYR A 449 0.19 -8.41 13.22
CA TYR A 449 -0.11 -9.68 12.57
C TYR A 449 0.43 -9.73 11.15
N GLY A 450 0.95 -10.88 10.75
CA GLY A 450 1.16 -11.24 9.35
C GLY A 450 -0.02 -12.04 8.83
N MET A 451 -0.69 -11.57 7.79
CA MET A 451 -1.73 -12.29 7.07
C MET A 451 -1.09 -13.27 6.07
N GLN A 452 -1.44 -14.56 6.18
CA GLN A 452 -1.02 -15.61 5.26
C GLN A 452 -2.22 -16.08 4.44
N ILE A 453 -2.08 -16.10 3.13
CA ILE A 453 -3.08 -16.64 2.20
C ILE A 453 -2.50 -17.92 1.60
N ARG A 454 -3.13 -19.07 1.89
CA ARG A 454 -2.75 -20.37 1.35
C ARG A 454 -3.76 -20.81 0.32
N GLU A 455 -3.27 -21.27 -0.82
CA GLU A 455 -4.12 -21.81 -1.88
C GLU A 455 -4.30 -23.32 -1.69
N GLN A 456 -5.54 -23.78 -1.80
CA GLN A 456 -5.93 -25.19 -1.73
C GLN A 456 -6.82 -25.55 -2.93
N PRO A 457 -6.82 -26.81 -3.39
CA PRO A 457 -7.74 -27.25 -4.42
C PRO A 457 -9.18 -27.20 -3.90
N GLY A 458 -10.06 -26.43 -4.54
CA GLY A 458 -11.48 -26.38 -4.19
C GLY A 458 -12.26 -27.60 -4.68
N GLU A 459 -13.45 -27.82 -4.12
CA GLU A 459 -14.32 -28.97 -4.44
C GLU A 459 -14.74 -29.06 -5.92
N GLY A 460 -14.61 -27.97 -6.68
CA GLY A 460 -14.94 -27.88 -8.11
C GLY A 460 -13.74 -27.65 -9.06
N GLY A 461 -12.50 -27.74 -8.56
CA GLY A 461 -11.28 -27.46 -9.35
C GLY A 461 -10.85 -25.99 -9.39
N GLU A 462 -11.68 -25.06 -8.92
CA GLU A 462 -11.30 -23.67 -8.67
C GLU A 462 -10.43 -23.54 -7.41
N PRO A 463 -9.48 -22.59 -7.36
CA PRO A 463 -8.64 -22.40 -6.17
C PRO A 463 -9.48 -21.87 -4.99
N ALA A 464 -9.41 -22.59 -3.86
CA ALA A 464 -9.93 -22.13 -2.58
C ALA A 464 -8.78 -21.50 -1.76
N TYR A 465 -9.06 -20.42 -1.03
CA TYR A 465 -8.06 -19.73 -0.23
C TYR A 465 -8.35 -19.87 1.26
N GLU A 466 -7.35 -20.31 2.02
CA GLU A 466 -7.36 -20.34 3.48
C GLU A 466 -6.55 -19.16 4.01
N VAL A 467 -7.17 -18.36 4.88
CA VAL A 467 -6.51 -17.22 5.53
C VAL A 467 -6.17 -17.56 6.98
N ALA A 468 -4.94 -17.25 7.38
CA ALA A 468 -4.51 -17.32 8.77
C ALA A 468 -3.74 -16.06 9.18
N PHE A 469 -3.93 -15.64 10.43
CA PHE A 469 -3.20 -14.52 11.03
C PHE A 469 -2.14 -15.04 11.98
N VAL A 470 -0.90 -14.63 11.78
CA VAL A 470 0.23 -15.00 12.65
C VAL A 470 0.69 -13.76 13.39
N GLU A 471 0.54 -13.77 14.71
CA GLU A 471 1.04 -12.69 15.55
C GLU A 471 2.56 -12.53 15.41
N LYS A 472 3.02 -11.28 15.42
CA LYS A 472 4.41 -10.87 15.28
C LYS A 472 4.79 -9.91 16.39
N GLN A 473 6.06 -9.94 16.76
CA GLN A 473 6.64 -8.92 17.62
C GLN A 473 7.20 -7.80 16.74
N LEU A 474 6.85 -6.55 17.08
CA LEU A 474 7.36 -5.36 16.41
C LEU A 474 8.89 -5.34 16.40
N GLU A 475 9.50 -5.73 17.51
CA GLU A 475 10.94 -5.79 17.72
C GLU A 475 11.61 -6.76 16.72
N GLU A 476 11.01 -7.93 16.52
CA GLU A 476 11.49 -8.93 15.54
C GLU A 476 11.29 -8.46 14.10
N VAL A 477 10.12 -7.86 13.80
CA VAL A 477 9.80 -7.37 12.45
C VAL A 477 10.71 -6.20 12.08
N ALA A 478 10.91 -5.25 12.98
CA ALA A 478 11.81 -4.13 12.81
C ALA A 478 13.25 -4.59 12.60
N ALA A 479 13.75 -5.53 13.41
CA ALA A 479 15.09 -6.09 13.23
C ALA A 479 15.26 -6.82 11.89
N ARG A 480 14.23 -7.55 11.45
CA ARG A 480 14.26 -8.29 10.16
C ARG A 480 14.21 -7.36 8.95
N LEU A 481 13.34 -6.34 8.99
CA LEU A 481 13.18 -5.38 7.90
C LEU A 481 14.35 -4.39 7.83
N ASN A 482 14.93 -4.02 8.96
CA ASN A 482 16.00 -3.03 9.09
C ASN A 482 17.36 -3.67 9.41
N ARG A 483 17.86 -4.50 8.48
CA ARG A 483 19.16 -5.21 8.61
C ARG A 483 20.36 -4.32 8.98
N LEU A 484 20.32 -3.03 8.64
CA LEU A 484 21.37 -2.05 8.93
C LEU A 484 21.05 -1.14 10.12
N GLU A 485 20.07 -1.49 10.95
CA GLU A 485 19.61 -0.63 12.07
C GLU A 485 19.23 0.79 11.61
N ARG A 486 18.78 0.92 10.34
CA ARG A 486 18.45 2.20 9.68
C ARG A 486 19.59 3.21 9.65
N ARG A 487 20.85 2.76 9.78
CA ARG A 487 22.04 3.62 9.61
C ARG A 487 22.10 4.26 8.23
N ASP A 488 21.48 3.63 7.22
CA ASP A 488 21.38 4.16 5.87
C ASP A 488 20.39 5.35 5.76
N GLU A 489 19.48 5.52 6.72
CA GLU A 489 18.56 6.65 6.76
C GLU A 489 19.19 7.90 7.40
N ALA A 490 20.26 7.75 8.18
CA ALA A 490 20.88 8.86 8.90
C ALA A 490 21.38 10.00 7.97
N ALA A 491 21.88 9.65 6.79
CA ALA A 491 22.30 10.62 5.78
C ALA A 491 21.14 11.52 5.30
N PHE A 492 19.89 11.06 5.38
CA PHE A 492 18.73 11.85 4.99
C PHE A 492 18.41 12.99 5.96
N GLU A 493 18.90 12.92 7.21
CA GLU A 493 18.78 14.06 8.14
C GLU A 493 19.61 15.26 7.64
N ALA A 494 20.80 14.99 7.10
CA ALA A 494 21.61 16.03 6.45
C ALA A 494 20.93 16.58 5.19
N VAL A 495 20.29 15.70 4.40
CA VAL A 495 19.48 16.11 3.25
C VAL A 495 18.33 17.02 3.67
N ALA A 496 17.63 16.71 4.75
CA ALA A 496 16.53 17.52 5.25
C ALA A 496 17.00 18.94 5.62
N GLN A 497 18.14 19.08 6.29
CA GLN A 497 18.72 20.39 6.62
C GLN A 497 19.14 21.18 5.38
N VAL A 498 19.85 20.53 4.44
CA VAL A 498 20.26 21.16 3.17
C VAL A 498 19.05 21.57 2.35
N SER A 499 18.03 20.73 2.29
CA SER A 499 16.76 21.01 1.62
C SER A 499 16.05 22.22 2.22
N GLU A 500 15.96 22.32 3.56
CA GLU A 500 15.35 23.48 4.21
C GLU A 500 16.12 24.77 3.92
N PHE A 501 17.46 24.70 3.88
CA PHE A 501 18.30 25.83 3.49
C PHE A 501 18.04 26.24 2.02
N ASN A 502 18.10 25.31 1.08
CA ASN A 502 17.92 25.57 -0.35
C ASN A 502 16.52 26.09 -0.66
N GLN A 503 15.50 25.52 -0.03
CA GLN A 503 14.11 25.96 -0.14
C GLN A 503 13.97 27.43 0.30
N LYS A 504 14.49 27.78 1.48
CA LYS A 504 14.48 29.16 1.99
C LYS A 504 15.28 30.11 1.09
N ALA A 505 16.44 29.67 0.59
CA ALA A 505 17.26 30.47 -0.32
C ALA A 505 16.53 30.75 -1.64
N TYR A 506 15.88 29.74 -2.22
CA TYR A 506 15.05 29.89 -3.41
C TYR A 506 13.90 30.87 -3.17
N GLU A 507 13.12 30.67 -2.10
CA GLU A 507 11.97 31.51 -1.74
C GLU A 507 12.36 32.98 -1.54
N MET A 508 13.50 33.25 -0.88
CA MET A 508 13.93 34.61 -0.57
C MET A 508 14.58 35.32 -1.76
N PHE A 509 15.42 34.62 -2.54
CA PHE A 509 16.30 35.28 -3.50
C PHE A 509 15.92 35.07 -4.96
N ALA A 510 15.40 33.90 -5.34
CA ALA A 510 15.12 33.57 -6.74
C ALA A 510 13.63 33.68 -7.09
N ARG A 511 12.74 33.24 -6.21
CA ARG A 511 11.30 33.17 -6.44
C ARG A 511 10.67 34.48 -6.91
N PRO A 512 10.98 35.67 -6.35
CA PRO A 512 10.39 36.93 -6.84
C PRO A 512 10.69 37.20 -8.32
N TRP A 513 11.89 36.84 -8.78
CA TRP A 513 12.28 36.99 -10.18
C TRP A 513 11.63 35.93 -11.06
N VAL A 514 11.57 34.68 -10.61
CA VAL A 514 10.90 33.60 -11.35
C VAL A 514 9.41 33.95 -11.54
N GLN A 515 8.72 34.38 -10.49
CA GLN A 515 7.32 34.79 -10.55
C GLN A 515 7.08 36.01 -11.43
N ALA A 516 8.01 36.98 -11.43
CA ALA A 516 7.91 38.15 -12.29
C ALA A 516 8.10 37.83 -13.78
N LEU A 517 8.87 36.78 -14.10
CA LEU A 517 9.14 36.31 -15.46
C LEU A 517 8.18 35.21 -15.92
N SER A 518 7.49 34.55 -14.99
CA SER A 518 6.48 33.54 -15.26
C SER A 518 5.07 34.15 -15.32
N GLY A 519 4.12 33.34 -15.77
CA GLY A 519 2.71 33.72 -15.86
C GLY A 519 1.89 32.60 -16.50
N ASP A 520 0.57 32.70 -16.43
CA ASP A 520 -0.35 31.63 -16.83
C ASP A 520 -0.12 31.14 -18.26
N ALA A 521 0.13 32.07 -19.20
CA ALA A 521 0.40 31.74 -20.59
C ALA A 521 1.70 30.96 -20.80
N LEU A 522 2.78 31.35 -20.10
CA LEU A 522 4.05 30.62 -20.16
C LEU A 522 3.94 29.27 -19.47
N GLY A 523 3.24 29.21 -18.32
CA GLY A 523 2.98 27.96 -17.61
C GLY A 523 2.19 26.98 -18.48
N GLU A 524 1.15 27.45 -19.16
CA GLU A 524 0.37 26.61 -20.08
C GLU A 524 1.21 26.15 -21.27
N TRP A 525 2.01 27.05 -21.86
CA TRP A 525 2.92 26.68 -22.93
C TRP A 525 3.91 25.59 -22.48
N GLN A 526 4.53 25.73 -21.31
CA GLN A 526 5.43 24.70 -20.76
C GLN A 526 4.72 23.37 -20.55
N ARG A 527 3.49 23.36 -20.02
CA ARG A 527 2.71 22.13 -19.82
C ARG A 527 2.44 21.41 -21.14
N GLN A 528 2.00 22.15 -22.17
CA GLN A 528 1.67 21.59 -23.49
C GLN A 528 2.90 21.06 -24.24
N TRP A 529 4.06 21.69 -24.03
CA TRP A 529 5.35 21.28 -24.61
C TRP A 529 6.16 20.33 -23.73
N HIS A 530 5.66 19.98 -22.54
CA HIS A 530 6.25 18.93 -21.74
C HIS A 530 6.35 17.65 -22.59
N PRO A 531 7.50 16.94 -22.62
CA PRO A 531 7.74 15.83 -23.55
C PRO A 531 6.63 14.78 -23.59
N LEU A 532 6.06 14.44 -22.42
CA LEU A 532 4.95 13.50 -22.32
C LEU A 532 3.65 13.99 -22.97
N ARG A 533 3.34 15.29 -22.98
CA ARG A 533 2.19 15.81 -23.73
C ARG A 533 2.54 16.00 -25.20
N ALA A 534 3.70 16.58 -25.47
CA ALA A 534 4.21 16.85 -26.81
C ALA A 534 4.20 15.61 -27.71
N GLU A 535 4.76 14.50 -27.24
CA GLU A 535 4.81 13.26 -28.02
C GLU A 535 3.41 12.74 -28.39
N ARG A 536 2.41 12.95 -27.52
CA ARG A 536 1.06 12.41 -27.70
C ARG A 536 0.29 13.23 -28.72
N TRP A 537 0.31 14.56 -28.63
CA TRP A 537 -0.39 15.38 -29.64
C TRP A 537 0.38 15.45 -30.97
N LEU A 538 1.71 15.36 -30.99
CA LEU A 538 2.51 15.28 -32.23
C LEU A 538 2.26 13.97 -33.00
N LEU A 539 2.03 12.88 -32.29
CA LEU A 539 1.64 11.58 -32.83
C LEU A 539 0.13 11.41 -32.79
N SER A 540 -0.63 12.33 -33.39
CA SER A 540 -2.09 12.27 -33.51
C SER A 540 -2.55 12.81 -34.85
N ASP A 541 -3.86 12.79 -35.11
CA ASP A 541 -4.47 13.37 -36.31
C ASP A 541 -4.39 14.90 -36.35
N LEU A 542 -3.89 15.55 -35.28
CA LEU A 542 -3.49 16.95 -35.33
C LEU A 542 -2.25 17.18 -36.21
N ASN A 543 -1.47 16.14 -36.52
CA ASN A 543 -0.34 16.19 -37.41
C ASN A 543 -0.74 15.70 -38.83
N PRO A 544 -0.90 16.60 -39.83
CA PRO A 544 -1.35 16.22 -41.16
C PRO A 544 -0.41 15.23 -41.87
N TRP A 545 0.86 15.15 -41.46
CA TRP A 545 1.84 14.23 -42.03
C TRP A 545 1.52 12.76 -41.71
N LEU A 546 0.62 12.52 -40.75
CA LEU A 546 0.17 11.19 -40.34
C LEU A 546 -1.15 10.76 -41.00
N ALA A 547 -1.77 11.61 -41.84
CA ALA A 547 -3.07 11.33 -42.44
C ALA A 547 -3.12 10.06 -43.32
N TRP A 548 -1.97 9.61 -43.83
CA TRP A 548 -1.85 8.37 -44.60
C TRP A 548 -1.84 7.10 -43.73
N LEU A 549 -1.56 7.19 -42.42
CA LEU A 549 -1.38 6.02 -41.56
C LEU A 549 -2.66 5.23 -41.36
N ALA A 550 -3.80 5.89 -41.10
CA ALA A 550 -5.07 5.21 -40.91
C ALA A 550 -5.49 4.34 -42.11
N PRO A 551 -5.56 4.88 -43.35
CA PRO A 551 -5.89 4.05 -44.51
C PRO A 551 -4.82 3.00 -44.83
N ALA A 552 -3.53 3.29 -44.60
CA ALA A 552 -2.47 2.31 -44.77
C ALA A 552 -2.59 1.15 -43.77
N ALA A 553 -2.92 1.44 -42.50
CA ALA A 553 -3.12 0.44 -41.47
C ALA A 553 -4.31 -0.48 -41.79
N GLU A 554 -5.42 0.07 -42.29
CA GLU A 554 -6.56 -0.74 -42.76
C GLU A 554 -6.18 -1.66 -43.94
N ALA A 555 -5.44 -1.13 -44.92
CA ALA A 555 -4.95 -1.94 -46.04
C ALA A 555 -4.00 -3.05 -45.57
N VAL A 556 -3.11 -2.75 -44.62
CA VAL A 556 -2.20 -3.73 -44.01
C VAL A 556 -2.97 -4.79 -43.21
N ARG A 557 -3.99 -4.41 -42.43
CA ARG A 557 -4.85 -5.37 -41.70
C ARG A 557 -5.55 -6.33 -42.66
N ALA A 558 -6.09 -5.80 -43.77
CA ALA A 558 -6.77 -6.59 -44.78
C ALA A 558 -5.83 -7.56 -45.54
N GLN A 559 -4.54 -7.24 -45.63
CA GLN A 559 -3.54 -8.02 -46.36
C GLN A 559 -2.43 -8.56 -45.44
N ARG A 560 -2.74 -8.75 -44.15
CA ARG A 560 -1.76 -9.11 -43.13
C ARG A 560 -1.10 -10.45 -43.46
N GLN A 561 0.23 -10.45 -43.58
CA GLN A 561 1.09 -11.62 -43.80
C GLN A 561 1.97 -11.82 -42.57
N ALA A 562 1.39 -12.38 -41.50
CA ALA A 562 2.09 -12.61 -40.25
C ALA A 562 3.11 -13.75 -40.39
N LEU A 563 4.34 -13.50 -39.95
CA LEU A 563 5.37 -14.52 -39.87
C LEU A 563 5.33 -15.22 -38.50
N ALA A 564 5.48 -16.55 -38.48
CA ALA A 564 5.44 -17.34 -37.26
C ALA A 564 6.60 -16.98 -36.31
N ALA A 565 6.32 -16.98 -35.00
CA ALA A 565 7.24 -16.46 -33.97
C ALA A 565 8.49 -17.32 -33.77
N ASP A 566 8.45 -18.59 -34.17
CA ASP A 566 9.52 -19.58 -34.11
C ASP A 566 10.47 -19.52 -35.31
N THR A 567 10.21 -18.66 -36.31
CA THR A 567 11.09 -18.50 -37.47
C THR A 567 12.41 -17.81 -37.10
N LEU A 568 13.50 -18.21 -37.76
CA LEU A 568 14.85 -17.69 -37.45
C LEU A 568 14.94 -16.15 -37.48
N PRO A 569 14.35 -15.41 -38.45
CA PRO A 569 14.36 -13.94 -38.41
C PRO A 569 13.65 -13.35 -37.19
N ARG A 570 12.52 -13.93 -36.76
CA ARG A 570 11.77 -13.50 -35.57
C ARG A 570 12.51 -13.81 -34.27
N GLN A 571 13.19 -14.96 -34.20
CA GLN A 571 14.08 -15.29 -33.08
C GLN A 571 15.27 -14.32 -33.01
N THR A 572 15.89 -14.00 -34.15
CA THR A 572 17.00 -13.03 -34.24
C THR A 572 16.58 -11.64 -33.77
N GLU A 573 15.40 -11.17 -34.20
CA GLU A 573 14.79 -9.92 -33.75
C GLU A 573 14.59 -9.91 -32.22
N ARG A 574 14.07 -11.01 -31.66
CA ARG A 574 13.88 -11.16 -30.21
C ARG A 574 15.20 -11.12 -29.45
N ALA A 575 16.23 -11.83 -29.93
CA ALA A 575 17.55 -11.83 -29.34
C ALA A 575 18.20 -10.44 -29.38
N ALA A 576 18.13 -9.75 -30.52
CA ALA A 576 18.64 -8.39 -30.65
C ALA A 576 17.92 -7.41 -29.71
N SER A 577 16.59 -7.51 -29.61
CA SER A 577 15.81 -6.72 -28.66
C SER A 577 16.18 -7.02 -27.21
N GLU A 578 16.43 -8.28 -26.86
CA GLU A 578 16.83 -8.69 -25.51
C GLU A 578 18.18 -8.08 -25.14
N VAL A 579 19.12 -7.97 -26.08
CA VAL A 579 20.40 -7.27 -25.87
C VAL A 579 20.17 -5.79 -25.56
N VAL A 580 19.31 -5.09 -26.31
CA VAL A 580 19.00 -3.68 -26.04
C VAL A 580 18.34 -3.50 -24.67
N SER A 581 17.37 -4.35 -24.33
CA SER A 581 16.72 -4.38 -23.01
C SER A 581 17.76 -4.59 -21.90
N ALA A 582 18.64 -5.59 -22.05
CA ALA A 582 19.71 -5.87 -21.10
C ALA A 582 20.71 -4.71 -20.97
N THR A 583 21.04 -4.00 -22.06
CA THR A 583 21.90 -2.80 -22.03
C THR A 583 21.23 -1.64 -21.27
N LEU A 584 19.93 -1.42 -21.46
CA LEU A 584 19.20 -0.39 -20.73
C LEU A 584 19.08 -0.73 -19.23
N ASP A 585 18.90 -2.01 -18.90
CA ASP A 585 18.93 -2.47 -17.50
C ASP A 585 20.32 -2.34 -16.87
N LEU A 586 21.39 -2.61 -17.63
CA LEU A 586 22.75 -2.34 -17.18
C LEU A 586 22.96 -0.85 -16.91
N TYR A 587 22.55 0.02 -17.84
CA TYR A 587 22.59 1.47 -17.65
C TYR A 587 21.86 1.89 -16.37
N ARG A 588 20.63 1.40 -16.16
CA ARG A 588 19.84 1.65 -14.95
C ARG A 588 20.62 1.24 -13.70
N ALA A 589 21.11 0.01 -13.66
CA ALA A 589 21.84 -0.51 -12.49
C ALA A 589 23.12 0.30 -12.19
N LEU A 590 23.88 0.70 -13.22
CA LEU A 590 25.07 1.53 -13.06
C LEU A 590 24.72 2.95 -12.58
N ARG A 591 23.69 3.57 -13.17
CA ARG A 591 23.17 4.88 -12.75
C ARG A 591 22.73 4.86 -11.29
N ASP A 592 21.99 3.83 -10.89
CA ASP A 592 21.43 3.71 -9.55
C ASP A 592 22.55 3.48 -8.51
N ALA A 593 23.54 2.63 -8.83
CA ALA A 593 24.73 2.43 -7.99
C ALA A 593 25.57 3.71 -7.86
N ALA A 594 25.77 4.44 -8.95
CA ALA A 594 26.51 5.71 -8.92
C ALA A 594 25.76 6.80 -8.12
N SER A 595 24.44 6.86 -8.25
CA SER A 595 23.59 7.80 -7.53
C SER A 595 23.63 7.53 -6.02
N GLU A 596 23.52 6.26 -5.62
CA GLU A 596 23.65 5.86 -4.21
C GLU A 596 25.03 6.20 -3.65
N ALA A 597 26.10 5.86 -4.38
CA ALA A 597 27.46 6.15 -3.94
C ALA A 597 27.68 7.67 -3.77
N MET A 598 27.27 8.47 -4.76
CA MET A 598 27.35 9.93 -4.69
C MET A 598 26.54 10.48 -3.51
N PHE A 599 25.36 9.91 -3.25
CA PHE A 599 24.51 10.30 -2.13
C PHE A 599 25.20 10.08 -0.79
N PHE A 600 25.71 8.86 -0.52
CA PHE A 600 26.35 8.56 0.76
C PHE A 600 27.72 9.21 0.92
N GLU A 601 28.51 9.37 -0.14
CA GLU A 601 29.76 10.15 -0.07
C GLU A 601 29.48 11.60 0.28
N THR A 602 28.39 12.19 -0.22
CA THR A 602 28.06 13.60 0.05
C THR A 602 27.38 13.75 1.42
N PHE A 603 26.20 13.16 1.58
CA PHE A 603 25.34 13.38 2.73
C PHE A 603 25.69 12.49 3.92
N GLY A 604 26.20 11.27 3.67
CA GLY A 604 26.72 10.41 4.73
C GLY A 604 27.96 11.01 5.38
N THR A 605 28.89 11.59 4.60
CA THR A 605 30.04 12.33 5.12
C THR A 605 29.60 13.57 5.89
N MET A 606 28.67 14.36 5.32
CA MET A 606 28.13 15.54 5.99
C MET A 606 27.52 15.17 7.35
N PHE A 607 26.70 14.12 7.39
CA PHE A 607 26.10 13.60 8.62
C PHE A 607 27.17 13.12 9.62
N ALA A 608 28.15 12.33 9.17
CA ALA A 608 29.21 11.78 10.01
C ALA A 608 30.03 12.87 10.73
N VAL A 609 30.22 14.02 10.07
CA VAL A 609 30.99 15.16 10.59
C VAL A 609 30.14 16.08 11.47
N THR A 610 28.87 16.32 11.11
CA THR A 610 28.07 17.41 11.70
C THR A 610 26.98 16.96 12.67
N MET A 611 26.44 15.75 12.51
CA MET A 611 25.19 15.34 13.17
C MET A 611 25.29 14.01 13.94
N ALA A 612 26.25 13.14 13.61
CA ALA A 612 26.31 11.79 14.17
C ALA A 612 26.36 11.73 15.70
N ASP A 613 27.13 12.61 16.35
CA ASP A 613 27.21 12.62 17.83
C ASP A 613 25.90 13.07 18.48
N ALA A 614 25.23 14.07 17.90
CA ALA A 614 23.93 14.53 18.39
C ALA A 614 22.86 13.45 18.21
N ARG A 615 22.85 12.78 17.06
CA ARG A 615 21.90 11.71 16.76
C ARG A 615 22.07 10.49 17.66
N HIS A 616 23.30 10.06 17.93
CA HIS A 616 23.54 8.96 18.87
C HIS A 616 23.04 9.30 20.28
N ALA A 617 23.25 10.54 20.74
CA ALA A 617 22.75 10.97 22.04
C ALA A 617 21.21 11.03 22.08
N GLU A 618 20.57 11.47 20.99
CA GLU A 618 19.12 11.47 20.85
C GLU A 618 18.54 10.05 20.84
N GLN A 619 19.10 9.13 20.05
CA GLN A 619 18.66 7.74 20.01
C GLN A 619 18.74 7.05 21.37
N GLN A 620 19.82 7.29 22.14
CA GLN A 620 19.96 6.75 23.49
C GLN A 620 18.92 7.33 24.45
N ARG A 621 18.61 8.64 24.35
CA ARG A 621 17.57 9.28 25.15
C ARG A 621 16.19 8.73 24.80
N SER A 622 15.84 8.68 23.53
CA SER A 622 14.54 8.16 23.08
C SER A 622 14.36 6.70 23.45
N ALA A 623 15.39 5.85 23.34
CA ALA A 623 15.31 4.46 23.78
C ALA A 623 15.05 4.37 25.31
N ALA A 624 15.75 5.19 26.10
CA ALA A 624 15.54 5.24 27.55
C ALA A 624 14.17 5.82 27.95
N GLU A 625 13.66 6.80 27.20
CA GLU A 625 12.32 7.37 27.38
C GLU A 625 11.23 6.33 27.08
N ILE A 626 11.35 5.58 25.98
CA ILE A 626 10.44 4.48 25.62
C ILE A 626 10.43 3.41 26.71
N GLU A 627 11.61 2.96 27.14
CA GLU A 627 11.73 1.97 28.22
C GLU A 627 11.09 2.47 29.53
N ALA A 628 11.35 3.73 29.90
CA ALA A 628 10.75 4.35 31.08
C ALA A 628 9.22 4.51 30.98
N GLU A 629 8.69 4.86 29.80
CA GLU A 629 7.25 4.97 29.56
C GLU A 629 6.54 3.61 29.62
N ASP A 630 7.15 2.58 29.03
CA ASP A 630 6.65 1.21 29.08
C ASP A 630 6.67 0.66 30.52
N ASP A 631 7.74 0.91 31.27
CA ASP A 631 7.83 0.55 32.69
C ASP A 631 6.79 1.28 33.54
N GLU A 632 6.60 2.58 33.33
CA GLU A 632 5.58 3.36 34.03
C GLU A 632 4.17 2.88 33.69
N ARG A 633 3.92 2.55 32.42
CA ARG A 633 2.65 1.98 31.97
C ARG A 633 2.40 0.63 32.65
N LEU A 634 3.40 -0.25 32.66
CA LEU A 634 3.30 -1.56 33.30
C LEU A 634 3.05 -1.41 34.81
N ARG A 635 3.77 -0.51 35.49
CA ARG A 635 3.57 -0.23 36.92
C ARG A 635 2.15 0.27 37.21
N ARG A 636 1.60 1.16 36.37
CA ARG A 636 0.20 1.61 36.50
C ARG A 636 -0.79 0.49 36.28
N LEU A 637 -0.58 -0.37 35.28
CA LEU A 637 -1.43 -1.53 35.01
C LEU A 637 -1.42 -2.53 36.18
N LEU A 638 -0.25 -2.85 36.73
CA LEU A 638 -0.10 -3.74 37.89
C LEU A 638 -0.75 -3.15 39.15
N ALA A 639 -0.60 -1.85 39.39
CA ALA A 639 -1.25 -1.16 40.51
C ALA A 639 -2.78 -1.15 40.37
N ALA A 640 -3.29 -1.06 39.14
CA ALA A 640 -4.71 -1.10 38.83
C ALA A 640 -5.28 -2.53 38.64
N ALA A 641 -4.52 -3.58 38.90
CA ALA A 641 -4.92 -4.97 38.63
C ALA A 641 -6.24 -5.40 39.31
N GLY A 642 -6.60 -4.77 40.44
CA GLY A 642 -7.86 -5.00 41.15
C GLY A 642 -9.06 -4.16 40.68
N GLN A 643 -8.91 -3.34 39.63
CA GLN A 643 -9.93 -2.40 39.13
C GLN A 643 -10.52 -2.85 37.77
N GLY A 644 -11.72 -2.37 37.43
CA GLY A 644 -12.38 -2.62 36.13
C GLY A 644 -13.54 -3.62 36.14
N GLY A 645 -13.86 -4.21 37.30
CA GLY A 645 -15.08 -4.99 37.52
C GLY A 645 -15.25 -6.21 36.59
N TYR A 646 -16.51 -6.54 36.27
CA TYR A 646 -16.86 -7.66 35.39
C TYR A 646 -16.12 -7.67 34.06
N ALA A 647 -16.00 -6.50 33.41
CA ALA A 647 -15.42 -6.40 32.09
C ALA A 647 -13.94 -6.82 32.10
N ALA A 648 -13.17 -6.29 33.04
CA ALA A 648 -11.77 -6.67 33.22
C ALA A 648 -11.64 -8.17 33.56
N ALA A 649 -12.52 -8.71 34.41
CA ALA A 649 -12.50 -10.13 34.77
C ALA A 649 -12.77 -11.06 33.57
N ALA A 650 -13.79 -10.76 32.76
CA ALA A 650 -14.16 -11.54 31.57
C ALA A 650 -13.03 -11.55 30.54
N VAL A 651 -12.46 -10.38 30.25
CA VAL A 651 -11.34 -10.22 29.32
C VAL A 651 -10.08 -10.94 29.83
N ARG A 652 -9.75 -10.76 31.12
CA ARG A 652 -8.59 -11.39 31.76
C ARG A 652 -8.65 -12.91 31.71
N ALA A 653 -9.83 -13.48 31.94
CA ALA A 653 -10.03 -14.92 31.80
C ALA A 653 -9.76 -15.39 30.37
N GLY A 654 -10.21 -14.62 29.37
CA GLY A 654 -9.88 -14.86 27.96
C GLY A 654 -8.37 -14.79 27.68
N ALA A 655 -7.66 -13.80 28.24
CA ALA A 655 -6.22 -13.63 28.10
C ALA A 655 -5.43 -14.79 28.74
N LEU A 656 -5.80 -15.23 29.95
CA LEU A 656 -5.18 -16.39 30.62
C LEU A 656 -5.39 -17.71 29.87
N LEU A 657 -6.42 -17.78 29.01
CA LEU A 657 -6.73 -18.93 28.16
C LEU A 657 -6.21 -18.77 26.73
N ALA A 658 -5.57 -17.65 26.39
CA ALA A 658 -5.03 -17.42 25.07
C ALA A 658 -3.90 -18.41 24.73
N ARG A 659 -3.67 -18.62 23.44
CA ARG A 659 -2.58 -19.46 22.93
C ARG A 659 -1.56 -18.55 22.24
N PRO A 660 -0.59 -18.00 22.98
CA PRO A 660 0.37 -17.07 22.41
C PRO A 660 1.20 -17.77 21.32
N GLY A 661 1.43 -17.08 20.21
CA GLY A 661 2.30 -17.55 19.12
C GLY A 661 1.72 -18.60 18.17
N GLU A 662 0.52 -19.14 18.43
CA GLU A 662 -0.15 -20.02 17.47
C GLU A 662 -0.80 -19.20 16.34
N PRO A 663 -0.71 -19.63 15.06
CA PRO A 663 -1.54 -19.08 14.00
C PRO A 663 -3.01 -19.11 14.39
N MET A 664 -3.74 -18.04 14.02
CA MET A 664 -5.18 -17.93 14.17
C MET A 664 -5.82 -18.11 12.78
N PRO A 665 -6.32 -19.32 12.46
CA PRO A 665 -7.11 -19.54 11.26
C PRO A 665 -8.38 -18.69 11.28
N LEU A 666 -8.86 -18.31 10.10
CA LEU A 666 -10.09 -17.53 9.94
C LEU A 666 -11.28 -18.13 10.69
N GLU A 667 -11.49 -19.45 10.56
CA GLU A 667 -12.57 -20.19 11.23
C GLU A 667 -12.58 -19.98 12.76
N ARG A 668 -11.40 -19.81 13.37
CA ARG A 668 -11.27 -19.56 14.82
C ARG A 668 -11.73 -18.15 15.18
N LEU A 669 -11.51 -17.17 14.30
CA LEU A 669 -11.95 -15.79 14.49
C LEU A 669 -13.46 -15.66 14.27
N GLU A 670 -13.99 -16.30 13.22
CA GLU A 670 -15.43 -16.37 12.95
C GLU A 670 -16.17 -17.06 14.10
N LEU A 671 -15.65 -18.18 14.60
CA LEU A 671 -16.20 -18.85 15.77
C LEU A 671 -16.22 -17.92 17.01
N ARG A 672 -15.15 -17.13 17.23
CA ARG A 672 -15.13 -16.17 18.34
C ARG A 672 -16.22 -15.11 18.20
N GLU A 673 -16.46 -14.63 16.99
CA GLU A 673 -17.50 -13.65 16.70
C GLU A 673 -18.91 -14.23 16.88
N GLU A 674 -19.14 -15.46 16.43
CA GLU A 674 -20.39 -16.19 16.70
C GLU A 674 -20.65 -16.33 18.20
N LEU A 675 -19.63 -16.76 18.96
CA LEU A 675 -19.73 -16.90 20.41
C LEU A 675 -19.99 -15.54 21.08
N ARG A 676 -19.36 -14.47 20.58
CA ARG A 676 -19.59 -13.11 21.08
C ARG A 676 -21.04 -12.69 20.90
N ARG A 677 -21.64 -13.00 19.75
CA ARG A 677 -23.04 -12.72 19.43
C ARG A 677 -24.00 -13.55 20.29
N ASP A 678 -23.79 -14.86 20.37
CA ASP A 678 -24.66 -15.79 21.12
C ASP A 678 -24.63 -15.55 22.63
N TYR A 679 -23.49 -15.10 23.15
CA TYR A 679 -23.28 -14.82 24.56
C TYR A 679 -23.23 -13.31 24.87
N ALA A 680 -23.72 -12.45 23.97
CA ALA A 680 -23.71 -10.99 24.14
C ALA A 680 -24.35 -10.54 25.47
N GLY A 681 -25.45 -11.19 25.90
CA GLY A 681 -26.10 -10.90 27.18
C GLY A 681 -25.27 -11.26 28.42
N LEU A 682 -24.23 -12.09 28.27
CA LEU A 682 -23.28 -12.42 29.32
C LEU A 682 -21.97 -11.63 29.19
N LEU A 683 -21.62 -11.11 28.02
CA LEU A 683 -20.38 -10.35 27.82
C LEU A 683 -20.57 -8.85 28.16
N PRO A 684 -19.51 -8.13 28.57
CA PRO A 684 -19.61 -6.71 28.85
C PRO A 684 -20.01 -5.93 27.58
N ALA A 685 -20.91 -4.95 27.76
CA ALA A 685 -21.37 -4.07 26.70
C ALA A 685 -20.36 -2.92 26.54
N LEU A 686 -19.37 -3.11 25.67
CA LEU A 686 -18.35 -2.12 25.32
C LEU A 686 -18.33 -1.94 23.81
N GLU A 687 -17.89 -0.76 23.36
CA GLU A 687 -17.59 -0.52 21.95
C GLU A 687 -16.37 -1.36 21.51
N PRO A 688 -16.25 -1.74 20.22
CA PRO A 688 -15.16 -2.59 19.74
C PRO A 688 -13.75 -2.05 20.05
N ALA A 689 -13.54 -0.74 20.00
CA ALA A 689 -12.25 -0.12 20.32
C ALA A 689 -11.91 -0.26 21.82
N ASP A 690 -12.88 -0.03 22.70
CA ASP A 690 -12.71 -0.20 24.15
C ASP A 690 -12.47 -1.66 24.53
N TRP A 691 -13.15 -2.58 23.84
CA TRP A 691 -12.89 -4.02 23.94
C TRP A 691 -11.44 -4.36 23.62
N ARG A 692 -10.92 -3.86 22.49
CA ARG A 692 -9.52 -4.12 22.11
C ARG A 692 -8.54 -3.51 23.10
N ARG A 693 -8.78 -2.27 23.54
CA ARG A 693 -7.93 -1.60 24.53
C ARG A 693 -7.90 -2.38 25.85
N LEU A 694 -9.06 -2.70 26.41
CA LEU A 694 -9.16 -3.47 27.64
C LEU A 694 -8.49 -4.85 27.48
N ARG A 695 -8.65 -5.49 26.32
CA ARG A 695 -7.97 -6.75 26.01
C ARG A 695 -6.46 -6.63 26.02
N GLY A 696 -5.91 -5.61 25.40
CA GLY A 696 -4.47 -5.38 25.41
C GLY A 696 -3.93 -5.12 26.81
N GLU A 697 -4.60 -4.26 27.60
CA GLU A 697 -4.23 -3.98 28.98
C GLU A 697 -4.25 -5.24 29.87
N GLN A 698 -5.31 -6.08 29.77
CA GLN A 698 -5.39 -7.33 30.53
C GLN A 698 -4.41 -8.40 30.04
N GLU A 699 -4.12 -8.46 28.73
CA GLU A 699 -3.13 -9.38 28.19
C GLU A 699 -1.72 -9.04 28.68
N LEU A 700 -1.37 -7.75 28.70
CA LEU A 700 -0.10 -7.27 29.27
C LEU A 700 0.02 -7.65 30.74
N LEU A 701 -1.02 -7.41 31.53
CA LEU A 701 -1.06 -7.80 32.93
C LEU A 701 -0.83 -9.32 33.10
N CYS A 702 -1.54 -10.15 32.33
CA CYS A 702 -1.39 -11.60 32.39
C CYS A 702 -0.02 -12.10 31.93
N ARG A 703 0.60 -11.42 30.97
CA ARG A 703 1.91 -11.79 30.43
C ARG A 703 3.04 -11.45 31.39
N HIS A 704 2.94 -10.32 32.08
CA HIS A 704 3.96 -9.82 33.01
C HIS A 704 3.80 -10.35 34.43
N ASP A 705 2.58 -10.46 34.96
CA ASP A 705 2.30 -11.05 36.28
C ASP A 705 0.98 -11.86 36.30
N ALA A 706 1.07 -13.10 35.81
CA ALA A 706 -0.05 -14.03 35.77
C ALA A 706 -0.64 -14.35 37.16
N GLU A 707 0.20 -14.38 38.20
CA GLU A 707 -0.23 -14.74 39.55
C GLU A 707 -1.02 -13.60 40.20
N GLN A 708 -0.56 -12.36 40.07
CA GLN A 708 -1.32 -11.18 40.51
C GLN A 708 -2.62 -11.04 39.70
N ALA A 709 -2.58 -11.28 38.39
CA ALA A 709 -3.77 -11.26 37.53
C ALA A 709 -4.85 -12.23 38.05
N ILE A 710 -4.45 -13.45 38.43
CA ILE A 710 -5.34 -14.46 39.02
C ILE A 710 -5.80 -14.03 40.42
N ALA A 711 -4.88 -13.64 41.30
CA ALA A 711 -5.16 -13.31 42.71
C ALA A 711 -6.14 -12.13 42.87
N THR A 712 -6.19 -11.22 41.91
CA THR A 712 -7.07 -10.04 41.94
C THR A 712 -8.45 -10.28 41.32
N LEU A 713 -8.71 -11.43 40.67
CA LEU A 713 -10.03 -11.76 40.11
C LEU A 713 -11.19 -11.74 41.13
N PRO A 714 -11.04 -12.22 42.38
CA PRO A 714 -12.10 -12.13 43.38
C PRO A 714 -12.48 -10.68 43.73
N ALA A 715 -11.53 -9.75 43.65
CA ALA A 715 -11.79 -8.33 43.88
C ALA A 715 -12.56 -7.71 42.70
N LEU A 716 -12.23 -8.09 41.46
CA LEU A 716 -12.99 -7.67 40.27
C LEU A 716 -14.43 -8.20 40.25
N LEU A 717 -14.63 -9.39 40.83
CA LEU A 717 -15.93 -10.07 40.94
C LEU A 717 -16.43 -10.05 42.40
N ALA A 718 -16.24 -8.91 43.07
CA ALA A 718 -16.71 -8.69 44.44
C ALA A 718 -18.25 -8.64 44.49
N ASP A 719 -18.90 -8.10 43.46
CA ASP A 719 -20.35 -8.14 43.28
C ASP A 719 -20.80 -9.60 43.00
N PRO A 720 -21.71 -10.16 43.83
CA PRO A 720 -22.27 -11.49 43.59
C PRO A 720 -22.91 -11.67 42.20
N ALA A 721 -23.58 -10.63 41.67
CA ALA A 721 -24.24 -10.71 40.36
C ALA A 721 -23.23 -10.87 39.22
N ASP A 722 -22.12 -10.13 39.28
CA ASP A 722 -21.02 -10.23 38.33
C ASP A 722 -20.32 -11.59 38.42
N ARG A 723 -20.13 -12.11 39.63
CA ARG A 723 -19.56 -13.44 39.85
C ARG A 723 -20.44 -14.55 39.27
N GLU A 724 -21.74 -14.51 39.52
CA GLU A 724 -22.70 -15.46 38.94
C GLU A 724 -22.71 -15.39 37.42
N ARG A 725 -22.74 -14.17 36.87
CA ARG A 725 -22.66 -13.93 35.43
C ARG A 725 -21.37 -14.48 34.82
N PHE A 726 -20.24 -14.33 35.50
CA PHE A 726 -18.93 -14.82 35.05
C PHE A 726 -18.89 -16.36 35.03
N LEU A 727 -19.35 -16.98 36.10
CA LEU A 727 -19.41 -18.45 36.20
C LEU A 727 -20.39 -19.03 35.16
N ALA A 728 -21.54 -18.37 34.94
CA ALA A 728 -22.49 -18.77 33.91
C ALA A 728 -21.88 -18.71 32.49
N LEU A 729 -21.10 -17.67 32.19
CA LEU A 729 -20.38 -17.57 30.91
C LEU A 729 -19.36 -18.72 30.77
N ALA A 730 -18.56 -18.97 31.82
CA ALA A 730 -17.58 -20.05 31.82
C ALA A 730 -18.23 -21.43 31.63
N ASP A 731 -19.34 -21.70 32.33
CA ASP A 731 -20.09 -22.97 32.22
C ASP A 731 -20.67 -23.18 30.82
N ARG A 732 -21.24 -22.13 30.21
CA ARG A 732 -21.75 -22.22 28.84
C ARG A 732 -20.63 -22.46 27.84
N LEU A 733 -19.51 -21.74 27.92
CA LEU A 733 -18.37 -21.95 27.02
C LEU A 733 -17.74 -23.33 27.18
N LEU A 734 -17.64 -23.86 28.40
CA LEU A 734 -17.10 -25.22 28.65
C LEU A 734 -18.00 -26.35 28.12
N THR A 735 -19.29 -26.09 27.94
CA THR A 735 -20.28 -27.06 27.44
C THR A 735 -20.68 -26.82 25.99
N ASP A 736 -20.27 -25.70 25.39
CA ASP A 736 -20.49 -25.39 23.98
C ASP A 736 -19.73 -26.39 23.09
N ALA A 737 -20.48 -27.11 22.26
CA ALA A 737 -19.93 -28.14 21.37
C ALA A 737 -18.89 -27.58 20.40
N ARG A 738 -19.01 -26.30 19.98
CA ARG A 738 -18.05 -25.64 19.09
C ARG A 738 -16.73 -25.39 19.81
N VAL A 739 -16.78 -24.94 21.06
CA VAL A 739 -15.60 -24.74 21.90
C VAL A 739 -14.92 -26.08 22.22
N LEU A 740 -15.69 -27.12 22.53
CA LEU A 740 -15.14 -28.47 22.73
C LEU A 740 -14.54 -29.05 21.44
N GLY A 741 -15.18 -28.79 20.29
CA GLY A 741 -14.70 -29.13 18.96
C GLY A 741 -13.36 -28.46 18.61
N SER A 742 -13.10 -27.27 19.15
CA SER A 742 -11.80 -26.56 19.03
C SER A 742 -10.65 -27.21 19.82
N ARG A 743 -10.91 -28.34 20.51
CA ARG A 743 -9.98 -29.13 21.32
C ARG A 743 -9.17 -28.24 22.29
N PRO A 744 -9.79 -27.79 23.41
CA PRO A 744 -9.08 -27.05 24.44
C PRO A 744 -7.83 -27.81 24.91
N THR A 745 -6.73 -27.10 25.19
CA THR A 745 -5.51 -27.74 25.68
C THR A 745 -5.69 -28.21 27.13
N PRO A 746 -4.90 -29.19 27.61
CA PRO A 746 -4.88 -29.54 29.03
C PRO A 746 -4.63 -28.34 29.94
N ALA A 747 -3.75 -27.42 29.54
CA ALA A 747 -3.44 -26.19 30.26
C ALA A 747 -4.67 -25.25 30.35
N GLN A 748 -5.41 -25.06 29.26
CA GLN A 748 -6.65 -24.26 29.27
C GLN A 748 -7.68 -24.86 30.24
N ARG A 749 -7.89 -26.18 30.23
CA ARG A 749 -8.81 -26.85 31.18
C ARG A 749 -8.37 -26.68 32.62
N ALA A 750 -7.08 -26.84 32.91
CA ALA A 750 -6.52 -26.66 34.24
C ALA A 750 -6.68 -25.20 34.72
N MET A 751 -6.45 -24.22 33.84
CA MET A 751 -6.65 -22.81 34.15
C MET A 751 -8.11 -22.52 34.48
N VAL A 752 -9.07 -23.00 33.68
CA VAL A 752 -10.50 -22.80 34.00
C VAL A 752 -10.87 -23.41 35.36
N GLN A 753 -10.38 -24.61 35.68
CA GLN A 753 -10.59 -25.21 37.00
C GLN A 753 -9.98 -24.37 38.12
N ARG A 754 -8.77 -23.84 37.92
CA ARG A 754 -8.11 -22.95 38.88
C ARG A 754 -8.95 -21.69 39.14
N LEU A 755 -9.46 -21.06 38.09
CA LEU A 755 -10.33 -19.87 38.20
C LEU A 755 -11.64 -20.18 38.95
N ARG A 756 -12.25 -21.34 38.72
CA ARG A 756 -13.47 -21.76 39.43
C ARG A 756 -13.24 -21.98 40.92
N THR A 757 -12.17 -22.70 41.27
CA THR A 757 -11.81 -22.96 42.66
C THR A 757 -11.55 -21.65 43.41
N LEU A 758 -10.86 -20.70 42.76
CA LEU A 758 -10.60 -19.39 43.34
C LEU A 758 -11.88 -18.59 43.64
N LEU A 759 -12.91 -18.73 42.79
CA LEU A 759 -14.20 -18.05 42.95
C LEU A 759 -15.19 -18.83 43.85
N GLY A 760 -14.77 -19.93 44.47
CA GLY A 760 -15.60 -20.73 45.37
C GLY A 760 -16.65 -21.59 44.66
N ALA A 761 -16.50 -21.86 43.36
CA ALA A 761 -17.44 -22.66 42.58
C ALA A 761 -17.01 -24.14 42.51
N PRO A 762 -17.87 -25.12 42.87
CA PRO A 762 -17.54 -26.53 42.75
C PRO A 762 -17.37 -26.97 41.28
N ALA A 763 -16.68 -28.10 41.08
CA ALA A 763 -16.47 -28.68 39.75
C ALA A 763 -17.81 -28.91 39.01
N PRO A 764 -17.88 -28.63 37.70
CA PRO A 764 -19.13 -28.75 36.95
C PRO A 764 -19.63 -30.20 37.04
N SER A 765 -20.86 -30.40 37.51
CA SER A 765 -21.45 -31.74 37.56
C SER A 765 -21.60 -32.23 36.12
N ARG A 766 -21.09 -33.43 35.81
CA ARG A 766 -21.42 -34.18 34.59
C ARG A 766 -22.93 -34.45 34.56
N ARG A 767 -23.75 -33.47 34.17
CA ARG A 767 -25.13 -33.71 33.78
C ARG A 767 -25.17 -33.77 32.27
N ALA A 768 -25.59 -34.93 31.77
CA ALA A 768 -25.85 -35.18 30.37
C ALA A 768 -26.75 -34.06 29.80
N PRO A 769 -26.53 -33.63 28.54
CA PRO A 769 -27.30 -32.54 27.96
C PRO A 769 -28.79 -32.87 28.02
N ALA A 770 -29.56 -32.02 28.69
CA ALA A 770 -31.01 -32.07 28.62
C ALA A 770 -31.40 -31.80 27.16
N LYS A 771 -32.11 -32.75 26.53
CA LYS A 771 -32.74 -32.59 25.22
C LYS A 771 -33.54 -31.29 25.23
N LYS A 772 -33.04 -30.23 24.56
CA LYS A 772 -33.89 -29.09 24.19
C LYS A 772 -34.93 -29.62 23.21
N ALA A 773 -36.20 -29.46 23.56
CA ALA A 773 -37.31 -29.68 22.65
C ALA A 773 -37.10 -28.81 21.40
N ALA A 774 -37.19 -29.45 20.23
CA ALA A 774 -37.13 -28.79 18.95
C ALA A 774 -38.32 -27.84 18.81
N ALA A 775 -38.06 -26.53 18.88
CA ALA A 775 -38.91 -25.53 18.24
C ALA A 775 -38.30 -25.28 16.85
N GLY A 776 -39.04 -25.63 15.81
CA GLY A 776 -38.60 -25.58 14.42
C GLY A 776 -38.22 -24.16 13.99
N GLY A 777 -36.94 -23.98 13.69
CA GLY A 777 -36.43 -22.91 12.83
C GLY A 777 -35.69 -23.58 11.68
N THR A 778 -36.26 -23.51 10.49
CA THR A 778 -35.71 -24.06 9.25
C THR A 778 -34.34 -23.45 8.97
N ALA A 779 -33.29 -24.26 9.04
CA ALA A 779 -31.97 -23.93 8.55
C ALA A 779 -32.04 -23.72 7.03
N ARG A 780 -32.03 -22.47 6.59
CA ARG A 780 -31.75 -22.11 5.19
C ARG A 780 -30.26 -22.31 4.97
N ARG A 781 -29.89 -23.52 4.53
CA ARG A 781 -28.58 -23.84 3.98
C ARG A 781 -28.55 -23.21 2.59
N THR A 782 -28.00 -22.02 2.46
CA THR A 782 -27.78 -21.38 1.16
C THR A 782 -26.59 -22.06 0.50
N ALA A 783 -26.86 -23.21 -0.13
CA ALA A 783 -25.98 -23.76 -1.14
C ALA A 783 -26.09 -22.86 -2.38
N LEU A 784 -25.01 -22.16 -2.72
CA LEU A 784 -24.83 -21.58 -4.04
C LEU A 784 -24.81 -22.74 -5.05
N ARG A 785 -25.98 -23.02 -5.64
CA ARG A 785 -26.08 -23.81 -6.86
C ARG A 785 -25.67 -22.91 -8.01
N VAL A 786 -24.51 -23.20 -8.58
CA VAL A 786 -24.19 -22.88 -9.96
C VAL A 786 -25.26 -23.54 -10.83
N VAL A 787 -26.03 -22.73 -11.55
CA VAL A 787 -26.90 -23.21 -12.63
C VAL A 787 -26.16 -22.89 -13.92
N GLU A 788 -25.77 -23.93 -14.63
CA GLU A 788 -25.39 -23.88 -16.03
C GLU A 788 -26.52 -23.23 -16.85
N ARG A 789 -26.26 -22.05 -17.42
CA ARG A 789 -26.41 -21.70 -18.84
C ARG A 789 -26.03 -20.25 -19.11
#